data_AF-A0A6N7XUB8-F1
#
_entry.id   AF-A0A6N7XUB8-F1
#
_cell.length_a   1.000
_cell.length_b   1.000
_cell.length_c   1.000
_cell.angle_alpha   90.00
_cell.angle_beta   90.00
_cell.angle_gamma   90.00
#
_symmetry.space_group_name_H-M   'P 1'
#
loop_
_entity.id
_entity.type
_entity.pdbx_description
1 polymer ?
#
loop_
_entity_poly.entity_id
_entity_poly.type
_entity_poly.pdbx_seq_one_letter_code
_entity_poly.pdbx_strand_id
1 'polypeptide(L)'
;MTQTTSQSTNGADERTILAIDTSTDMLACGVARVRGGHIEMLASGDHLCRRQANVELAQTALDCLGRAGLSMNDVDEVLVGRGPGSFTGVRIGIATAKGISCGIGCPLRGGSTLDSVAWGVWKDGYRGRLAVIGDAMRGEVYPGIYRVDGSGAHREFEAEVVLKADAAVESLRSRADSASLLLAGDGLKKYRDRFEAAGFDHFAEERLWHPGSEGLVRSAEAPDWRPPVGDGDPALVLPVYTRLSDAEENERKRLGMSEPASVEVTGVADALADRHLQLRPMSVNDLPAVAALEAEAYASVGHTPWTEGMFYDELSQPQRSWWVAHDQGEVIAFAGGMLAGSDFEVSEVVVSPSRRRQGIATRLLSRIAYDGQTLGASTVSLEVSKGNAAARALYEGLGFRQVGLRPNYYDKGDDALVMRADLPLRASEGLALEHVEPHASIRPWPIVPRPRSQAERDAIKAAGPLVLSIESSCDETAMAVINGRGEICANVVATSVDFHARFGGVVPEIASRKHVEAIVGVYEEVMAQAGAHLGVDTLAPSDLSCVGVTAGPGLVGALVVGVAFAKGLCASTGLPLTPVNHLEGHLMANLFQTPDLQPPFVASLVSGGNTMLVHVRGWGDYQVLGATIDDAVGEAFDKVAKALGLGYPGGPVISKLAARGNKKAIHFPRAMMHSHDYSFSLSGLKTAVITYIEGENRAGRPINLPDLAASFEAAVIDVQVAKAVTAVEETGVSDFCVGGGVAANPQLREAYRKRFGRMGVRVTVPPMVVCGDNGAMIAVVALRNYRAGVLADLSLDANPNAHLGCWSSDLAPVVSGEWPNK
;
A
#
# COMPACT_ATOMS: atom_id res chain seq x y z
N MET A 1 52.37 11.29 -23.62
CA MET A 1 52.15 10.17 -24.55
C MET A 1 51.30 9.14 -23.83
N THR A 2 49.99 9.37 -23.85
CA THR A 2 48.97 8.51 -23.27
C THR A 2 48.29 7.82 -24.44
N GLN A 3 48.52 6.51 -24.58
CA GLN A 3 47.84 5.67 -25.56
C GLN A 3 46.38 5.54 -25.15
N THR A 4 45.50 6.21 -25.91
CA THR A 4 44.08 5.92 -25.98
C THR A 4 43.90 4.57 -26.65
N THR A 5 43.56 3.54 -25.88
CA THR A 5 43.00 2.29 -26.41
C THR A 5 41.64 2.59 -27.00
N SER A 6 41.55 2.49 -28.33
CA SER A 6 40.33 2.54 -29.11
C SER A 6 39.42 1.37 -28.72
N GLN A 7 38.38 1.62 -27.93
CA GLN A 7 37.19 0.78 -27.95
C GLN A 7 36.37 1.15 -29.18
N SER A 8 36.12 0.15 -30.02
CA SER A 8 35.36 0.24 -31.27
C SER A 8 33.92 0.71 -31.01
N THR A 9 33.57 1.88 -31.53
CA THR A 9 32.24 2.49 -31.49
C THR A 9 31.27 1.91 -32.54
N ASN A 10 31.21 0.59 -32.71
CA ASN A 10 30.40 -0.07 -33.75
C ASN A 10 29.27 -1.00 -33.24
N GLY A 11 28.85 -0.86 -31.97
CA GLY A 11 27.81 -1.70 -31.35
C GLY A 11 26.68 -0.97 -30.60
N ALA A 12 26.57 0.35 -30.72
CA ALA A 12 25.77 1.19 -29.81
C ALA A 12 24.25 1.27 -30.11
N ASP A 13 23.68 0.39 -30.95
CA ASP A 13 22.29 0.53 -31.43
C ASP A 13 21.51 -0.80 -31.42
N GLU A 14 22.03 -1.82 -30.73
CA GLU A 14 21.37 -3.12 -30.54
C GLU A 14 21.00 -3.29 -29.06
N ARG A 15 19.73 -3.64 -28.77
CA ARG A 15 19.21 -3.88 -27.42
C ARG A 15 18.48 -5.22 -27.35
N THR A 16 18.70 -5.97 -26.28
CA THR A 16 17.96 -7.18 -25.94
C THR A 16 16.86 -6.83 -24.93
N ILE A 17 15.61 -7.09 -25.30
CA ILE A 17 14.43 -6.78 -24.50
C ILE A 17 13.78 -8.08 -24.01
N LEU A 18 13.59 -8.21 -22.70
CA LEU A 18 12.72 -9.22 -22.11
C LEU A 18 11.31 -8.62 -21.94
N ALA A 19 10.36 -9.09 -22.74
CA ALA A 19 8.98 -8.61 -22.74
C ALA A 19 8.07 -9.56 -21.97
N ILE A 20 7.27 -9.04 -21.03
CA ILE A 20 6.34 -9.82 -20.19
C ILE A 20 4.98 -9.13 -20.04
N ASP A 21 3.88 -9.87 -20.14
CA ASP A 21 2.53 -9.41 -19.82
C ASP A 21 1.72 -10.54 -19.18
N THR A 22 1.13 -10.27 -18.03
CA THR A 22 0.29 -11.22 -17.27
C THR A 22 -1.07 -10.62 -16.92
N SER A 23 -1.49 -9.56 -17.62
CA SER A 23 -2.74 -8.84 -17.40
C SER A 23 -3.99 -9.65 -17.76
N THR A 24 -3.88 -10.69 -18.59
CA THR A 24 -5.00 -11.55 -19.01
C THR A 24 -4.78 -12.99 -18.55
N ASP A 25 -5.60 -13.94 -19.01
CA ASP A 25 -5.35 -15.37 -18.80
C ASP A 25 -4.13 -15.89 -19.61
N MET A 26 -3.58 -15.05 -20.50
CA MET A 26 -2.35 -15.28 -21.24
C MET A 26 -1.16 -14.78 -20.43
N LEU A 27 -0.16 -15.65 -20.28
CA LEU A 27 1.20 -15.26 -19.92
C LEU A 27 1.93 -15.00 -21.23
N ALA A 28 2.12 -13.73 -21.57
CA ALA A 28 2.99 -13.33 -22.66
C ALA A 28 4.40 -13.16 -22.09
N CYS A 29 5.38 -13.85 -22.66
CA CYS A 29 6.78 -13.75 -22.27
C CYS A 29 7.67 -14.05 -23.48
N GLY A 30 8.56 -13.14 -23.83
CA GLY A 30 9.44 -13.32 -24.98
C GLY A 30 10.69 -12.48 -24.90
N VAL A 31 11.69 -12.85 -25.69
CA VAL A 31 12.97 -12.15 -25.80
C VAL A 31 13.11 -11.64 -27.22
N ALA A 32 13.39 -10.35 -27.37
CA ALA A 32 13.54 -9.68 -28.65
C ALA A 32 14.90 -8.99 -28.74
N ARG A 33 15.46 -8.93 -29.95
CA ARG A 33 16.57 -8.06 -30.32
C ARG A 33 16.04 -6.89 -31.13
N VAL A 34 16.37 -5.67 -30.72
CA VAL A 34 15.99 -4.45 -31.42
C VAL A 34 17.23 -3.75 -31.93
N ARG A 35 17.29 -3.50 -33.25
CA ARG A 35 18.41 -2.80 -33.90
C ARG A 35 17.93 -1.80 -34.93
N GLY A 36 18.19 -0.50 -34.73
CA GLY A 36 17.75 0.57 -35.65
C GLY A 36 16.25 0.52 -35.96
N GLY A 37 15.42 0.20 -34.96
CA GLY A 37 13.96 0.02 -35.08
C GLY A 37 13.51 -1.32 -35.69
N HIS A 38 14.44 -2.17 -36.13
CA HIS A 38 14.11 -3.54 -36.54
C HIS A 38 13.99 -4.45 -35.32
N ILE A 39 12.83 -5.10 -35.18
CA ILE A 39 12.53 -6.06 -34.11
C ILE A 39 12.65 -7.49 -34.64
N GLU A 40 13.51 -8.28 -34.01
CA GLU A 40 13.65 -9.72 -34.21
C GLU A 40 13.26 -10.45 -32.91
N MET A 41 12.23 -11.29 -32.95
CA MET A 41 11.89 -12.15 -31.81
C MET A 41 12.85 -13.35 -31.78
N LEU A 42 13.63 -13.48 -30.70
CA LEU A 42 14.58 -14.58 -30.53
C LEU A 42 13.91 -15.82 -29.94
N ALA A 43 12.98 -15.61 -29.00
CA ALA A 43 12.18 -16.66 -28.40
C ALA A 43 10.85 -16.10 -27.88
N SER A 44 9.83 -16.94 -27.87
CA SER A 44 8.53 -16.66 -27.23
C SER A 44 8.08 -17.88 -26.43
N GLY A 45 7.57 -17.61 -25.23
CA GLY A 45 6.93 -18.54 -24.31
C GLY A 45 5.50 -18.11 -24.03
N ASP A 46 4.85 -17.44 -24.98
CA ASP A 46 3.47 -16.99 -24.84
C ASP A 46 2.51 -18.19 -24.73
N HIS A 47 1.75 -18.29 -23.65
CA HIS A 47 0.78 -19.37 -23.44
C HIS A 47 -0.33 -19.03 -22.43
N LEU A 48 -1.44 -19.76 -22.48
CA LEU A 48 -2.53 -19.62 -21.52
C LEU A 48 -2.13 -20.25 -20.18
N CYS A 49 -1.96 -19.42 -19.14
CA CYS A 49 -1.58 -19.86 -17.79
C CYS A 49 -2.77 -19.95 -16.82
N ARG A 50 -3.98 -19.47 -17.20
CA ARG A 50 -5.22 -19.58 -16.39
C ARG A 50 -5.04 -19.25 -14.90
N ARG A 51 -4.47 -18.07 -14.60
CA ARG A 51 -4.16 -17.57 -13.23
C ARG A 51 -3.00 -18.28 -12.52
N GLN A 52 -2.16 -19.03 -13.24
CA GLN A 52 -0.88 -19.56 -12.73
C GLN A 52 0.31 -18.66 -13.06
N ALA A 53 0.08 -17.42 -13.52
CA ALA A 53 1.15 -16.49 -13.86
C ALA A 53 2.19 -16.30 -12.74
N ASN A 54 1.77 -16.30 -11.46
CA ASN A 54 2.71 -16.21 -10.35
C ASN A 54 3.66 -17.42 -10.33
N VAL A 55 3.17 -18.61 -10.60
CA VAL A 55 3.94 -19.86 -10.57
C VAL A 55 4.87 -19.99 -11.79
N GLU A 56 4.41 -19.56 -12.97
CA GLU A 56 5.06 -19.91 -14.24
C GLU A 56 5.98 -18.81 -14.82
N LEU A 57 5.75 -17.53 -14.49
CA LEU A 57 6.39 -16.40 -15.18
C LEU A 57 7.92 -16.40 -15.08
N ALA A 58 8.47 -16.55 -13.88
CA ALA A 58 9.91 -16.46 -13.67
C ALA A 58 10.67 -17.57 -14.43
N GLN A 59 10.14 -18.80 -14.40
CA GLN A 59 10.72 -19.91 -15.16
C GLN A 59 10.56 -19.71 -16.67
N THR A 60 9.38 -19.25 -17.11
CA THR A 60 9.13 -18.97 -18.54
C THR A 60 10.13 -17.93 -19.09
N ALA A 61 10.45 -16.89 -18.32
CA ALA A 61 11.45 -15.90 -18.70
C ALA A 61 12.85 -16.51 -18.88
N LEU A 62 13.29 -17.35 -17.92
CA LEU A 62 14.56 -18.06 -18.01
C LEU A 62 14.61 -19.02 -19.21
N ASP A 63 13.52 -19.75 -19.46
CA ASP A 63 13.43 -20.69 -20.59
C ASP A 63 13.44 -19.97 -21.94
N CYS A 64 12.82 -18.79 -22.04
CA CYS A 64 12.90 -17.94 -23.23
C CYS A 64 14.33 -17.46 -23.50
N LEU A 65 15.04 -16.98 -22.48
CA LEU A 65 16.45 -16.59 -22.60
C LEU A 65 17.33 -17.77 -23.01
N GLY A 66 17.17 -18.92 -22.34
CA GLY A 66 17.91 -20.14 -22.65
C GLY A 66 17.71 -20.62 -24.09
N ARG A 67 16.46 -20.59 -24.61
CA ARG A 67 16.17 -20.91 -26.02
C ARG A 67 16.78 -19.91 -27.00
N ALA A 68 16.93 -18.65 -26.60
CA ALA A 68 17.63 -17.62 -27.38
C ALA A 68 19.17 -17.73 -27.28
N GLY A 69 19.71 -18.64 -26.45
CA GLY A 69 21.14 -18.74 -26.17
C GLY A 69 21.68 -17.59 -25.31
N LEU A 70 20.80 -16.96 -24.52
CA LEU A 70 21.07 -15.79 -23.68
C LEU A 70 20.87 -16.13 -22.20
N SER A 71 21.38 -15.26 -21.35
CA SER A 71 21.19 -15.25 -19.89
C SER A 71 20.57 -13.93 -19.44
N MET A 72 20.20 -13.84 -18.16
CA MET A 72 19.67 -12.58 -17.59
C MET A 72 20.67 -11.42 -17.68
N ASN A 73 21.97 -11.69 -17.72
CA ASN A 73 23.01 -10.66 -17.88
C ASN A 73 23.07 -10.07 -19.30
N ASP A 74 22.44 -10.72 -20.28
CA ASP A 74 22.38 -10.25 -21.66
C ASP A 74 21.12 -9.39 -21.93
N VAL A 75 20.26 -9.20 -20.93
CA VAL A 75 19.06 -8.37 -21.02
C VAL A 75 19.42 -6.90 -20.77
N ASP A 76 19.23 -6.07 -21.78
CA ASP A 76 19.48 -4.63 -21.69
C ASP A 76 18.30 -3.87 -21.11
N GLU A 77 17.08 -4.39 -21.25
CA GLU A 77 15.83 -3.74 -20.86
C GLU A 77 14.73 -4.78 -20.58
N VAL A 78 13.89 -4.51 -19.57
CA VAL A 78 12.66 -5.27 -19.34
C VAL A 78 11.47 -4.43 -19.77
N LEU A 79 10.54 -5.01 -20.52
CA LEU A 79 9.28 -4.39 -20.94
C LEU A 79 8.11 -5.15 -20.32
N VAL A 80 7.27 -4.46 -19.55
CA VAL A 80 6.13 -5.09 -18.85
C VAL A 80 4.79 -4.49 -19.25
N GLY A 81 3.80 -5.36 -19.47
CA GLY A 81 2.39 -4.97 -19.61
C GLY A 81 1.86 -4.35 -18.33
N ARG A 82 1.47 -3.07 -18.40
CA ARG A 82 0.89 -2.32 -17.26
C ARG A 82 -0.62 -2.49 -17.13
N GLY A 83 -1.22 -3.34 -17.97
CA GLY A 83 -2.66 -3.45 -18.15
C GLY A 83 -3.18 -2.55 -19.26
N PRO A 84 -4.50 -2.33 -19.32
CA PRO A 84 -5.53 -2.79 -18.39
C PRO A 84 -5.77 -4.30 -18.45
N GLY A 85 -6.32 -4.87 -17.37
CA GLY A 85 -6.62 -6.31 -17.27
C GLY A 85 -6.90 -6.75 -15.82
N SER A 86 -6.73 -8.05 -15.55
CA SER A 86 -6.79 -8.63 -14.21
C SER A 86 -5.81 -7.94 -13.26
N PHE A 87 -6.31 -7.28 -12.21
CA PHE A 87 -5.47 -6.57 -11.25
C PHE A 87 -4.41 -7.46 -10.60
N THR A 88 -4.75 -8.70 -10.24
CA THR A 88 -3.77 -9.65 -9.69
C THR A 88 -2.71 -9.97 -10.73
N GLY A 89 -3.12 -10.22 -11.97
CA GLY A 89 -2.23 -10.53 -13.08
C GLY A 89 -1.24 -9.40 -13.37
N VAL A 90 -1.72 -8.16 -13.49
CA VAL A 90 -0.88 -6.97 -13.71
C VAL A 90 0.13 -6.78 -12.58
N ARG A 91 -0.28 -6.96 -11.31
CA ARG A 91 0.62 -6.82 -10.15
C ARG A 91 1.74 -7.88 -10.17
N ILE A 92 1.42 -9.13 -10.51
CA ILE A 92 2.42 -10.21 -10.62
C ILE A 92 3.47 -9.85 -11.68
N GLY A 93 3.03 -9.45 -12.88
CA GLY A 93 3.92 -9.08 -13.98
C GLY A 93 4.83 -7.94 -13.61
N ILE A 94 4.26 -6.83 -13.14
CA ILE A 94 5.03 -5.64 -12.74
C ILE A 94 5.98 -5.92 -11.57
N ALA A 95 5.51 -6.60 -10.51
CA ALA A 95 6.37 -6.89 -9.36
C ALA A 95 7.53 -7.82 -9.74
N THR A 96 7.30 -8.83 -10.59
CA THR A 96 8.36 -9.69 -11.13
C THR A 96 9.34 -8.88 -11.98
N ALA A 97 8.83 -8.02 -12.87
CA ALA A 97 9.65 -7.13 -13.70
C ALA A 97 10.54 -6.21 -12.86
N LYS A 98 9.97 -5.60 -11.82
CA LYS A 98 10.69 -4.78 -10.84
C LYS A 98 11.80 -5.59 -10.17
N GLY A 99 11.52 -6.81 -9.71
CA GLY A 99 12.52 -7.71 -9.14
C GLY A 99 13.66 -8.04 -10.11
N ILE A 100 13.34 -8.33 -11.38
CA ILE A 100 14.33 -8.60 -12.43
C ILE A 100 15.23 -7.37 -12.62
N SER A 101 14.64 -6.21 -12.91
CA SER A 101 15.37 -4.95 -13.12
C SER A 101 16.21 -4.57 -11.90
N CYS A 102 15.71 -4.75 -10.68
CA CYS A 102 16.46 -4.54 -9.45
C CYS A 102 17.69 -5.47 -9.29
N GLY A 103 17.63 -6.68 -9.85
CA GLY A 103 18.71 -7.65 -9.75
C GLY A 103 19.82 -7.48 -10.78
N ILE A 104 19.50 -7.09 -12.01
CA ILE A 104 20.51 -6.86 -13.08
C ILE A 104 20.82 -5.38 -13.35
N GLY A 105 20.07 -4.45 -12.74
CA GLY A 105 20.30 -3.02 -12.87
C GLY A 105 19.93 -2.45 -14.25
N CYS A 106 18.96 -3.05 -14.94
CA CYS A 106 18.50 -2.59 -16.25
C CYS A 106 17.27 -1.66 -16.14
N PRO A 107 16.98 -0.83 -17.16
CA PRO A 107 15.73 -0.08 -17.22
C PRO A 107 14.50 -1.00 -17.25
N LEU A 108 13.40 -0.52 -16.67
CA LEU A 108 12.07 -1.14 -16.79
C LEU A 108 11.13 -0.20 -17.54
N ARG A 109 10.53 -0.68 -18.64
CA ARG A 109 9.55 0.06 -19.42
C ARG A 109 8.15 -0.51 -19.33
N GLY A 110 7.17 0.37 -19.41
CA GLY A 110 5.74 0.04 -19.33
C GLY A 110 5.02 0.08 -20.68
N GLY A 111 4.35 -1.00 -21.06
CA GLY A 111 3.49 -1.06 -22.25
C GLY A 111 2.02 -1.31 -21.94
N SER A 112 1.13 -0.99 -22.88
CA SER A 112 -0.30 -1.26 -22.75
C SER A 112 -0.67 -2.63 -23.30
N THR A 113 -1.50 -3.35 -22.55
CA THR A 113 -2.03 -4.65 -22.94
C THR A 113 -2.93 -4.55 -24.17
N LEU A 114 -3.74 -3.49 -24.29
CA LEU A 114 -4.59 -3.29 -25.47
C LEU A 114 -3.76 -3.05 -26.73
N ASP A 115 -2.66 -2.30 -26.60
CA ASP A 115 -1.75 -2.07 -27.72
C ASP A 115 -1.06 -3.35 -28.16
N SER A 116 -0.63 -4.20 -27.21
CA SER A 116 -0.05 -5.50 -27.51
C SER A 116 -0.99 -6.35 -28.39
N VAL A 117 -2.28 -6.38 -28.05
CA VAL A 117 -3.31 -7.05 -28.86
C VAL A 117 -3.43 -6.41 -30.25
N ALA A 118 -3.51 -5.08 -30.33
CA ALA A 118 -3.64 -4.37 -31.60
C ALA A 118 -2.44 -4.60 -32.54
N TRP A 119 -1.23 -4.62 -31.98
CA TRP A 119 0.00 -4.93 -32.72
C TRP A 119 0.09 -6.41 -33.12
N GLY A 120 -0.47 -7.32 -32.33
CA GLY A 120 -0.67 -8.72 -32.73
C GLY A 120 -1.57 -8.84 -33.97
N VAL A 121 -2.69 -8.12 -33.99
CA VAL A 121 -3.60 -8.06 -35.15
C VAL A 121 -2.92 -7.43 -36.38
N TRP A 122 -2.14 -6.36 -36.20
CA TRP A 122 -1.34 -5.77 -37.27
C TRP A 122 -0.31 -6.75 -37.85
N LYS A 123 0.37 -7.51 -36.98
CA LYS A 123 1.37 -8.51 -37.36
C LYS A 123 0.76 -9.66 -38.16
N ASP A 124 -0.50 -9.98 -37.91
CA ASP A 124 -1.28 -10.97 -38.65
C ASP A 124 -1.67 -10.51 -40.07
N GLY A 125 -1.42 -9.24 -40.40
CA GLY A 125 -1.62 -8.68 -41.74
C GLY A 125 -2.92 -7.89 -41.90
N TYR A 126 -3.74 -7.74 -40.85
CA TYR A 126 -4.94 -6.91 -40.93
C TYR A 126 -4.60 -5.43 -41.12
N ARG A 127 -5.38 -4.74 -41.96
CA ARG A 127 -5.28 -3.30 -42.21
C ARG A 127 -6.70 -2.75 -42.29
N GLY A 128 -7.02 -1.72 -41.50
CA GLY A 128 -8.37 -1.19 -41.37
C GLY A 128 -8.64 -0.60 -39.98
N ARG A 129 -9.91 -0.62 -39.58
CA ARG A 129 -10.36 -0.19 -38.25
C ARG A 129 -10.43 -1.38 -37.31
N LEU A 130 -9.91 -1.22 -36.09
CA LEU A 130 -9.88 -2.28 -35.08
C LEU A 130 -10.44 -1.74 -33.76
N ALA A 131 -11.31 -2.53 -33.12
CA ALA A 131 -11.73 -2.35 -31.74
C ALA A 131 -11.17 -3.51 -30.91
N VAL A 132 -10.29 -3.21 -29.97
CA VAL A 132 -9.85 -4.17 -28.95
C VAL A 132 -10.78 -4.07 -27.75
N ILE A 133 -11.35 -5.19 -27.33
CA ILE A 133 -12.31 -5.32 -26.24
C ILE A 133 -11.68 -6.19 -25.15
N GLY A 134 -10.96 -5.56 -24.23
CA GLY A 134 -10.36 -6.27 -23.09
C GLY A 134 -11.40 -6.62 -22.03
N ASP A 135 -11.25 -7.76 -21.35
CA ASP A 135 -12.11 -8.12 -20.22
C ASP A 135 -11.77 -7.29 -18.98
N ALA A 136 -12.75 -6.51 -18.50
CA ALA A 136 -12.60 -5.76 -17.26
C ALA A 136 -13.21 -6.50 -16.06
N MET A 137 -13.78 -7.70 -16.24
CA MET A 137 -14.59 -8.42 -15.24
C MET A 137 -15.88 -7.65 -14.88
N ARG A 138 -16.77 -8.27 -14.09
CA ARG A 138 -17.99 -7.64 -13.54
C ARG A 138 -18.97 -7.05 -14.58
N GLY A 139 -19.05 -7.63 -15.78
CA GLY A 139 -19.97 -7.17 -16.82
C GLY A 139 -19.47 -5.94 -17.58
N GLU A 140 -18.17 -5.67 -17.52
CA GLU A 140 -17.52 -4.50 -18.09
C GLU A 140 -16.35 -4.91 -18.99
N VAL A 141 -15.94 -3.98 -19.86
CA VAL A 141 -14.87 -4.16 -20.83
C VAL A 141 -13.96 -2.92 -20.89
N TYR A 142 -12.76 -3.12 -21.42
CA TYR A 142 -11.78 -2.10 -21.79
C TYR A 142 -11.78 -1.91 -23.31
N PRO A 143 -12.59 -1.00 -23.88
CA PRO A 143 -12.59 -0.76 -25.31
C PRO A 143 -11.45 0.17 -25.71
N GLY A 144 -10.68 -0.21 -26.71
CA GLY A 144 -9.67 0.62 -27.38
C GLY A 144 -9.87 0.62 -28.89
N ILE A 145 -9.84 1.79 -29.51
CA ILE A 145 -10.01 1.94 -30.96
C ILE A 145 -8.69 2.27 -31.62
N TYR A 146 -8.41 1.57 -32.73
CA TYR A 146 -7.16 1.68 -33.46
C TYR A 146 -7.39 1.85 -34.96
N ARG A 147 -6.54 2.66 -35.58
CA ARG A 147 -6.29 2.63 -37.03
C ARG A 147 -5.10 1.72 -37.30
N VAL A 148 -5.29 0.68 -38.10
CA VAL A 148 -4.25 -0.27 -38.45
C VAL A 148 -3.87 -0.08 -39.92
N ASP A 149 -2.64 0.37 -40.20
CA ASP A 149 -2.15 0.64 -41.55
C ASP A 149 -0.76 0.03 -41.81
N GLY A 150 -0.14 0.37 -42.94
CA GLY A 150 1.17 -0.18 -43.31
C GLY A 150 2.27 0.09 -42.28
N SER A 151 2.16 1.18 -41.53
CA SER A 151 3.15 1.61 -40.53
C SER A 151 2.91 1.03 -39.14
N GLY A 152 1.66 0.72 -38.75
CA GLY A 152 1.41 0.18 -37.42
C GLY A 152 -0.05 0.13 -37.01
N ALA A 153 -0.26 -0.09 -35.70
CA ALA A 153 -1.54 0.06 -35.03
C ALA A 153 -1.52 1.36 -34.20
N HIS A 154 -2.27 2.36 -34.66
CA HIS A 154 -2.30 3.71 -34.11
C HIS A 154 -3.53 3.91 -33.23
N ARG A 155 -3.32 4.35 -31.99
CA ARG A 155 -4.41 4.67 -31.04
C ARG A 155 -5.30 5.80 -31.58
N GLU A 156 -6.61 5.66 -31.40
CA GLU A 156 -7.61 6.73 -31.62
C GLU A 156 -8.30 7.15 -30.31
N PHE A 157 -7.64 6.92 -29.17
CA PHE A 157 -8.10 7.29 -27.82
C PHE A 157 -6.90 7.76 -26.99
N GLU A 158 -7.15 8.64 -26.02
CA GLU A 158 -6.08 9.24 -25.20
C GLU A 158 -5.67 8.35 -24.02
N ALA A 159 -6.63 7.72 -23.36
CA ALA A 159 -6.41 6.88 -22.18
C ALA A 159 -7.34 5.66 -22.16
N GLU A 160 -6.90 4.59 -21.51
CA GLU A 160 -7.71 3.40 -21.32
C GLU A 160 -8.90 3.66 -20.38
N VAL A 161 -10.10 3.33 -20.85
CA VAL A 161 -11.35 3.52 -20.12
C VAL A 161 -12.02 2.19 -19.82
N VAL A 162 -12.86 2.17 -18.78
CA VAL A 162 -13.71 1.03 -18.43
C VAL A 162 -15.17 1.36 -18.65
N LEU A 163 -15.89 0.50 -19.36
CA LEU A 163 -17.31 0.67 -19.65
C LEU A 163 -18.09 -0.61 -19.32
N LYS A 164 -19.36 -0.46 -18.93
CA LYS A 164 -20.31 -1.59 -18.98
C LYS A 164 -20.35 -2.15 -20.40
N ALA A 165 -20.41 -3.47 -20.54
CA ALA A 165 -20.36 -4.12 -21.85
C ALA A 165 -21.44 -3.55 -22.81
N ASP A 166 -22.66 -3.31 -22.32
CA ASP A 166 -23.74 -2.72 -23.13
C ASP A 166 -23.47 -1.26 -23.53
N ALA A 167 -22.82 -0.49 -22.65
CA ALA A 167 -22.42 0.88 -22.95
C ALA A 167 -21.27 0.92 -23.98
N ALA A 168 -20.33 -0.03 -23.90
CA ALA A 168 -19.29 -0.19 -24.91
C ALA A 168 -19.89 -0.57 -26.27
N VAL A 169 -20.85 -1.49 -26.30
CA VAL A 169 -21.59 -1.86 -27.52
C VAL A 169 -22.26 -0.65 -28.15
N GLU A 170 -23.02 0.14 -27.38
CA GLU A 170 -23.69 1.33 -27.93
C GLU A 170 -22.69 2.40 -28.38
N SER A 171 -21.61 2.61 -27.62
CA SER A 171 -20.53 3.53 -28.01
C SER A 171 -19.94 3.15 -29.37
N LEU A 172 -19.60 1.88 -29.59
CA LEU A 172 -19.07 1.42 -30.88
C LEU A 172 -20.12 1.50 -31.99
N ARG A 173 -21.38 1.15 -31.70
CA ARG A 173 -22.48 1.17 -32.68
C ARG A 173 -22.77 2.57 -33.18
N SER A 174 -22.61 3.57 -32.30
CA SER A 174 -22.84 4.99 -32.61
C SER A 174 -21.78 5.59 -33.56
N ARG A 175 -20.66 4.89 -33.79
CA ARG A 175 -19.62 5.35 -34.70
C ARG A 175 -20.05 5.25 -36.16
N ALA A 176 -19.61 6.21 -36.96
CA ALA A 176 -19.87 6.22 -38.41
C ALA A 176 -19.21 5.05 -39.16
N ASP A 177 -18.12 4.49 -38.63
CA ASP A 177 -17.35 3.39 -39.21
C ASP A 177 -17.67 2.02 -38.57
N SER A 178 -18.75 1.92 -37.78
CA SER A 178 -19.08 0.73 -36.98
C SER A 178 -19.18 -0.57 -37.80
N ALA A 179 -19.74 -0.52 -39.00
CA ALA A 179 -19.86 -1.68 -39.91
C ALA A 179 -18.52 -2.19 -40.46
N SER A 180 -17.43 -1.43 -40.31
CA SER A 180 -16.09 -1.79 -40.79
C SER A 180 -15.10 -2.16 -39.68
N LEU A 181 -15.56 -2.17 -38.42
CA LEU A 181 -14.71 -2.51 -37.28
C LEU A 181 -14.47 -4.02 -37.22
N LEU A 182 -13.19 -4.41 -37.24
CA LEU A 182 -12.77 -5.71 -36.75
C LEU A 182 -12.73 -5.69 -35.22
N LEU A 183 -13.35 -6.65 -34.56
CA LEU A 183 -13.33 -6.79 -33.10
C LEU A 183 -12.32 -7.87 -32.67
N ALA A 184 -11.45 -7.54 -31.73
CA ALA A 184 -10.52 -8.47 -31.07
C ALA A 184 -10.54 -8.24 -29.55
N GLY A 185 -9.88 -9.11 -28.77
CA GLY A 185 -9.72 -8.94 -27.33
C GLY A 185 -10.46 -10.01 -26.51
N ASP A 186 -9.92 -10.32 -25.33
CA ASP A 186 -10.36 -11.42 -24.48
C ASP A 186 -11.75 -11.21 -23.86
N GLY A 187 -12.22 -9.97 -23.77
CA GLY A 187 -13.58 -9.62 -23.36
C GLY A 187 -14.66 -10.21 -24.27
N LEU A 188 -14.33 -10.44 -25.55
CA LEU A 188 -15.24 -11.09 -26.50
C LEU A 188 -15.57 -12.53 -26.09
N LYS A 189 -14.72 -13.22 -25.34
CA LYS A 189 -15.04 -14.58 -24.83
C LYS A 189 -16.30 -14.60 -23.97
N LYS A 190 -16.60 -13.49 -23.30
CA LYS A 190 -17.75 -13.36 -22.38
C LYS A 190 -18.91 -12.58 -22.99
N TYR A 191 -18.60 -11.60 -23.85
CA TYR A 191 -19.58 -10.59 -24.26
C TYR A 191 -19.90 -10.59 -25.76
N ARG A 192 -19.31 -11.49 -26.55
CA ARG A 192 -19.52 -11.57 -28.01
C ARG A 192 -20.99 -11.54 -28.42
N ASP A 193 -21.85 -12.33 -27.76
CA ASP A 193 -23.28 -12.38 -28.07
C ASP A 193 -23.96 -10.99 -28.05
N ARG A 194 -23.49 -10.08 -27.19
CA ARG A 194 -24.00 -8.70 -27.08
C ARG A 194 -23.60 -7.86 -28.28
N PHE A 195 -22.36 -8.03 -28.78
CA PHE A 195 -21.88 -7.35 -29.97
C PHE A 195 -22.56 -7.91 -31.23
N GLU A 196 -22.72 -9.23 -31.33
CA GLU A 196 -23.45 -9.86 -32.45
C GLU A 196 -24.91 -9.39 -32.52
N ALA A 197 -25.60 -9.31 -31.38
CA ALA A 197 -26.96 -8.78 -31.30
C ALA A 197 -27.09 -7.30 -31.74
N ALA A 198 -26.00 -6.53 -31.64
CA ALA A 198 -25.94 -5.13 -32.07
C ALA A 198 -25.51 -4.96 -33.53
N GLY A 199 -25.27 -6.05 -34.27
CA GLY A 199 -24.94 -6.04 -35.70
C GLY A 199 -23.45 -6.09 -36.02
N PHE A 200 -22.58 -6.38 -35.04
CA PHE A 200 -21.15 -6.64 -35.31
C PHE A 200 -20.95 -8.09 -35.76
N ASP A 201 -20.40 -8.31 -36.95
CA ASP A 201 -20.15 -9.63 -37.55
C ASP A 201 -18.68 -9.89 -37.92
N HIS A 202 -17.82 -8.88 -37.80
CA HIS A 202 -16.38 -8.95 -38.08
C HIS A 202 -15.55 -9.14 -36.80
N PHE A 203 -15.14 -10.37 -36.52
CA PHE A 203 -14.29 -10.73 -35.38
C PHE A 203 -12.94 -11.30 -35.84
N ALA A 204 -11.86 -10.89 -35.18
CA ALA A 204 -10.54 -11.48 -35.38
C ALA A 204 -10.53 -12.94 -34.90
N GLU A 205 -9.56 -13.74 -35.36
CA GLU A 205 -9.33 -15.09 -34.85
C GLU A 205 -9.05 -15.06 -33.33
N GLU A 206 -9.58 -16.02 -32.57
CA GLU A 206 -9.48 -16.02 -31.10
C GLU A 206 -8.04 -16.02 -30.57
N ARG A 207 -7.08 -16.56 -31.33
CA ARG A 207 -5.65 -16.51 -30.96
C ARG A 207 -5.09 -15.09 -30.88
N LEU A 208 -5.72 -14.12 -31.56
CA LEU A 208 -5.36 -12.70 -31.56
C LEU A 208 -6.09 -11.92 -30.46
N TRP A 209 -6.89 -12.57 -29.62
CA TRP A 209 -7.65 -11.89 -28.56
C TRP A 209 -6.82 -11.64 -27.30
N HIS A 210 -5.63 -12.24 -27.20
CA HIS A 210 -4.74 -12.12 -26.04
C HIS A 210 -3.52 -11.27 -26.39
N PRO A 211 -2.92 -10.59 -25.39
CA PRO A 211 -1.63 -9.92 -25.59
C PRO A 211 -0.55 -10.96 -25.94
N GLY A 212 0.42 -10.54 -26.74
CA GLY A 212 1.60 -11.32 -27.07
C GLY A 212 2.89 -10.55 -26.78
N SER A 213 3.98 -11.26 -26.54
CA SER A 213 5.29 -10.63 -26.24
C SER A 213 5.79 -9.82 -27.43
N GLU A 214 5.64 -10.34 -28.66
CA GLU A 214 5.98 -9.59 -29.87
C GLU A 214 5.10 -8.35 -30.06
N GLY A 215 3.80 -8.46 -29.80
CA GLY A 215 2.87 -7.33 -29.86
C GLY A 215 3.26 -6.23 -28.88
N LEU A 216 3.67 -6.61 -27.67
CA LEU A 216 4.13 -5.69 -26.64
C LEU A 216 5.42 -4.97 -27.06
N VAL A 217 6.44 -5.68 -27.55
CA VAL A 217 7.69 -5.05 -28.04
C VAL A 217 7.40 -4.10 -29.19
N ARG A 218 6.59 -4.53 -30.18
CA ARG A 218 6.23 -3.67 -31.31
C ARG A 218 5.49 -2.40 -30.88
N SER A 219 4.61 -2.51 -29.90
CA SER A 219 3.91 -1.35 -29.36
C SER A 219 4.84 -0.35 -28.68
N ALA A 220 5.86 -0.83 -27.98
CA ALA A 220 6.81 0.01 -27.24
C ALA A 220 7.86 0.67 -28.16
N GLU A 221 8.15 0.07 -29.31
CA GLU A 221 9.10 0.61 -30.30
C GLU A 221 8.40 1.38 -31.44
N ALA A 222 7.08 1.57 -31.34
CA ALA A 222 6.31 2.31 -32.32
C ALA A 222 6.68 3.81 -32.32
N PRO A 223 6.74 4.50 -33.47
CA PRO A 223 7.12 5.92 -33.53
C PRO A 223 6.18 6.86 -32.75
N ASP A 224 4.92 6.46 -32.58
CA ASP A 224 3.88 7.18 -31.85
C ASP A 224 3.74 6.73 -30.39
N TRP A 225 4.55 5.77 -29.94
CA TRP A 225 4.60 5.38 -28.54
C TRP A 225 5.10 6.55 -27.68
N ARG A 226 4.37 6.81 -26.60
CA ARG A 226 4.75 7.81 -25.61
C ARG A 226 5.12 7.09 -24.32
N PRO A 227 6.38 7.19 -23.84
CA PRO A 227 6.73 6.65 -22.54
C PRO A 227 5.83 7.24 -21.48
N PRO A 228 5.29 6.42 -20.57
CA PRO A 228 4.74 6.93 -19.33
C PRO A 228 5.78 7.77 -18.58
N VAL A 229 5.33 8.69 -17.73
CA VAL A 229 6.25 9.43 -16.85
C VAL A 229 7.06 8.45 -16.01
N GLY A 230 8.39 8.63 -15.97
CA GLY A 230 9.29 7.78 -15.21
C GLY A 230 9.77 6.49 -15.86
N ASP A 231 9.48 6.32 -17.15
CA ASP A 231 9.88 5.11 -17.87
C ASP A 231 11.39 4.88 -17.79
N GLY A 232 11.80 3.66 -17.45
CA GLY A 232 13.17 3.28 -17.17
C GLY A 232 13.49 3.10 -15.69
N ASP A 233 12.83 3.85 -14.78
CA ASP A 233 12.95 3.63 -13.33
C ASP A 233 11.90 2.60 -12.86
N PRO A 234 12.31 1.44 -12.33
CA PRO A 234 11.38 0.43 -11.84
C PRO A 234 10.41 0.93 -10.76
N ALA A 235 10.76 1.97 -10.00
CA ALA A 235 9.87 2.55 -8.99
C ALA A 235 8.62 3.18 -9.63
N LEU A 236 8.75 3.82 -10.81
CA LEU A 236 7.65 4.55 -11.47
C LEU A 236 6.81 3.72 -12.44
N VAL A 237 7.19 2.47 -12.70
CA VAL A 237 6.39 1.57 -13.52
C VAL A 237 5.24 1.01 -12.67
N LEU A 238 4.06 1.62 -12.82
CA LEU A 238 2.87 1.33 -12.01
C LEU A 238 1.69 0.74 -12.82
N PRO A 239 0.88 -0.16 -12.26
CA PRO A 239 -0.32 -0.66 -12.93
C PRO A 239 -1.28 0.46 -13.39
N VAL A 240 -1.94 0.28 -14.53
CA VAL A 240 -3.08 1.11 -14.95
C VAL A 240 -4.34 0.63 -14.23
N TYR A 241 -4.71 1.32 -13.15
CA TYR A 241 -5.96 1.09 -12.44
C TYR A 241 -7.06 2.03 -12.92
N THR A 242 -7.88 1.56 -13.87
CA THR A 242 -9.03 2.32 -14.38
C THR A 242 -10.26 2.24 -13.46
N ARG A 243 -10.18 1.57 -12.30
CA ARG A 243 -11.27 1.53 -11.33
C ARG A 243 -10.82 1.92 -9.94
N LEU A 244 -11.74 2.57 -9.25
CA LEU A 244 -11.73 2.59 -7.79
C LEU A 244 -11.89 1.18 -7.24
N SER A 245 -11.31 0.94 -6.07
CA SER A 245 -11.60 -0.25 -5.29
C SER A 245 -13.06 -0.24 -4.80
N ASP A 246 -13.59 -1.41 -4.46
CA ASP A 246 -14.94 -1.52 -3.89
C ASP A 246 -15.13 -0.65 -2.64
N ALA A 247 -14.08 -0.53 -1.82
CA ALA A 247 -14.10 0.32 -0.65
C ALA A 247 -14.23 1.80 -1.03
N GLU A 248 -13.49 2.24 -2.04
CA GLU A 248 -13.57 3.60 -2.57
C GLU A 248 -14.93 3.88 -3.24
N GLU A 249 -15.50 2.92 -3.97
CA GLU A 249 -16.84 3.05 -4.55
C GLU A 249 -17.94 3.12 -3.49
N ASN A 250 -17.87 2.26 -2.48
CA ASN A 250 -18.83 2.27 -1.38
C ASN A 250 -18.74 3.56 -0.57
N GLU A 251 -17.52 4.07 -0.38
CA GLU A 251 -17.30 5.36 0.27
C GLU A 251 -17.87 6.51 -0.56
N ARG A 252 -17.68 6.51 -1.89
CA ARG A 252 -18.32 7.49 -2.79
C ARG A 252 -19.86 7.45 -2.68
N LYS A 253 -20.45 6.25 -2.70
CA LYS A 253 -21.91 6.07 -2.54
C LYS A 253 -22.38 6.57 -1.18
N ARG A 254 -21.63 6.27 -0.10
CA ARG A 254 -21.91 6.76 1.26
C ARG A 254 -21.91 8.29 1.32
N LEU A 255 -21.04 8.94 0.55
CA LEU A 255 -20.94 10.39 0.43
C LEU A 255 -21.96 11.02 -0.53
N GLY A 256 -22.90 10.23 -1.07
CA GLY A 256 -23.98 10.74 -1.92
C GLY A 256 -23.56 11.09 -3.36
N MET A 257 -22.42 10.60 -3.84
CA MET A 257 -21.97 10.83 -5.21
C MET A 257 -22.76 9.96 -6.19
N SER A 258 -23.55 10.59 -7.06
CA SER A 258 -24.55 9.95 -7.93
C SER A 258 -24.01 9.42 -9.26
N GLU A 259 -22.84 9.86 -9.72
CA GLU A 259 -22.21 9.37 -10.96
C GLU A 259 -20.82 8.77 -10.69
N PRO A 260 -20.44 7.63 -11.30
CA PRO A 260 -19.05 7.21 -11.36
C PRO A 260 -18.30 8.26 -12.18
N ALA A 261 -17.25 8.87 -11.63
CA ALA A 261 -16.33 9.66 -12.45
C ALA A 261 -15.84 8.76 -13.59
N SER A 262 -16.12 9.13 -14.83
CA SER A 262 -15.44 8.55 -15.99
C SER A 262 -13.93 8.71 -15.79
N VAL A 263 -13.19 7.69 -16.20
CA VAL A 263 -11.76 7.57 -15.94
C VAL A 263 -11.00 8.51 -16.85
N GLU A 264 -10.90 9.78 -16.49
CA GLU A 264 -9.84 10.66 -16.98
C GLU A 264 -8.70 10.78 -15.95
N VAL A 265 -8.91 10.32 -14.71
CA VAL A 265 -7.89 10.35 -13.64
C VAL A 265 -7.90 9.03 -12.87
N THR A 266 -6.81 8.27 -12.98
CA THR A 266 -6.56 7.09 -12.16
C THR A 266 -6.19 7.50 -10.75
N GLY A 267 -6.84 6.90 -9.73
CA GLY A 267 -6.39 6.94 -8.33
C GLY A 267 -6.49 8.30 -7.64
N VAL A 268 -7.30 8.39 -6.59
CA VAL A 268 -7.35 9.57 -5.68
C VAL A 268 -6.11 9.61 -4.75
N ALA A 269 -4.98 9.03 -5.17
CA ALA A 269 -3.85 8.72 -4.29
C ALA A 269 -2.64 9.66 -4.45
N ASP A 270 -2.46 10.30 -5.61
CA ASP A 270 -1.22 11.04 -5.90
C ASP A 270 -1.23 12.52 -5.45
N ALA A 271 -2.23 12.95 -4.67
CA ALA A 271 -2.28 14.31 -4.13
C ALA A 271 -1.90 14.41 -2.64
N LEU A 272 -1.62 13.29 -1.93
CA LEU A 272 -1.56 13.30 -0.45
C LEU A 272 -0.41 12.49 0.17
N ALA A 273 0.58 12.04 -0.61
CA ALA A 273 1.61 11.12 -0.14
C ALA A 273 2.76 11.74 0.68
N ASP A 274 2.75 13.04 0.99
CA ASP A 274 3.81 13.65 1.77
C ASP A 274 3.39 14.11 3.18
N ARG A 275 3.95 13.38 4.16
CA ARG A 275 4.24 13.76 5.55
C ARG A 275 3.04 13.89 6.50
N HIS A 276 3.00 12.99 7.51
CA HIS A 276 2.33 13.09 8.83
C HIS A 276 1.44 14.33 9.06
N LEU A 277 0.37 14.43 8.26
CA LEU A 277 -0.63 15.49 8.31
C LEU A 277 -1.88 14.94 7.63
N GLN A 278 -2.82 14.48 8.43
CA GLN A 278 -4.06 13.86 7.98
C GLN A 278 -5.20 14.88 8.08
N LEU A 279 -6.00 15.01 7.02
CA LEU A 279 -7.21 15.84 7.03
C LEU A 279 -8.42 14.91 7.10
N ARG A 280 -9.38 15.21 7.98
CA ARG A 280 -10.68 14.52 8.05
C ARG A 280 -11.79 15.51 8.43
N PRO A 281 -13.06 15.18 8.15
CA PRO A 281 -14.18 15.96 8.65
C PRO A 281 -14.09 16.16 10.17
N MET A 282 -14.43 17.36 10.62
CA MET A 282 -14.55 17.68 12.03
C MET A 282 -15.76 16.95 12.61
N SER A 283 -15.60 16.39 13.81
CA SER A 283 -16.66 15.71 14.56
C SER A 283 -16.90 16.39 15.89
N VAL A 284 -18.01 16.06 16.55
CA VAL A 284 -18.34 16.55 17.89
C VAL A 284 -17.25 16.17 18.92
N ASN A 285 -16.50 15.09 18.68
CA ASN A 285 -15.40 14.67 19.55
C ASN A 285 -14.16 15.57 19.47
N ASP A 286 -14.05 16.39 18.42
CA ASP A 286 -12.93 17.29 18.21
C ASP A 286 -13.13 18.65 18.89
N LEU A 287 -14.37 18.97 19.29
CA LEU A 287 -14.74 20.29 19.78
C LEU A 287 -13.88 20.77 20.95
N PRO A 288 -13.54 19.93 21.95
CA PRO A 288 -12.65 20.38 23.02
C PRO A 288 -11.25 20.78 22.50
N ALA A 289 -10.70 20.02 21.55
CA ALA A 289 -9.38 20.30 20.98
C ALA A 289 -9.41 21.49 20.01
N VAL A 290 -10.47 21.62 19.23
CA VAL A 290 -10.71 22.73 18.30
C VAL A 290 -10.90 24.04 19.06
N ALA A 291 -11.74 24.07 20.09
CA ALA A 291 -11.94 25.25 20.93
C ALA A 291 -10.67 25.65 21.69
N ALA A 292 -9.89 24.67 22.18
CA ALA A 292 -8.59 24.94 22.80
C ALA A 292 -7.58 25.53 21.80
N LEU A 293 -7.50 24.96 20.60
CA LEU A 293 -6.61 25.42 19.53
C LEU A 293 -6.99 26.82 19.03
N GLU A 294 -8.28 27.12 18.97
CA GLU A 294 -8.78 28.44 18.62
C GLU A 294 -8.44 29.47 19.71
N ALA A 295 -8.69 29.15 20.98
CA ALA A 295 -8.32 30.01 22.10
C ALA A 295 -6.81 30.28 22.13
N GLU A 296 -5.97 29.29 21.83
CA GLU A 296 -4.52 29.47 21.68
C GLU A 296 -4.18 30.39 20.50
N ALA A 297 -4.80 30.17 19.34
CA ALA A 297 -4.52 30.93 18.12
C ALA A 297 -4.86 32.42 18.24
N TYR A 298 -5.89 32.75 19.03
CA TYR A 298 -6.34 34.13 19.26
C TYR A 298 -5.92 34.71 20.61
N ALA A 299 -5.16 33.99 21.45
CA ALA A 299 -4.71 34.46 22.77
C ALA A 299 -3.96 35.82 22.75
N SER A 300 -3.36 36.18 21.61
CA SER A 300 -2.60 37.42 21.41
C SER A 300 -3.33 38.48 20.58
N VAL A 301 -4.60 38.28 20.26
CA VAL A 301 -5.41 39.15 19.39
C VAL A 301 -6.71 39.53 20.12
N GLY A 302 -7.26 40.72 19.87
CA GLY A 302 -8.51 41.19 20.49
C GLY A 302 -9.79 40.46 20.03
N HIS A 303 -9.69 39.20 19.61
CA HIS A 303 -10.80 38.40 19.10
C HIS A 303 -11.30 37.43 20.16
N THR A 304 -12.62 37.35 20.34
CA THR A 304 -13.23 36.38 21.25
C THR A 304 -13.28 35.02 20.55
N PRO A 305 -12.55 33.99 21.03
CA PRO A 305 -12.58 32.67 20.40
C PRO A 305 -13.95 32.03 20.56
N TRP A 306 -14.35 31.20 19.59
CA TRP A 306 -15.59 30.44 19.68
C TRP A 306 -15.52 29.40 20.79
N THR A 307 -16.69 29.04 21.27
CA THR A 307 -16.86 28.01 22.30
C THR A 307 -17.18 26.66 21.67
N GLU A 308 -16.99 25.57 22.42
CA GLU A 308 -17.42 24.23 21.99
C GLU A 308 -18.89 24.20 21.55
N GLY A 309 -19.77 24.95 22.24
CA GLY A 309 -21.19 25.06 21.89
C GLY A 309 -21.42 25.72 20.52
N MET A 310 -20.63 26.72 20.15
CA MET A 310 -20.75 27.40 18.85
C MET A 310 -20.31 26.49 17.70
N PHE A 311 -19.22 25.74 17.87
CA PHE A 311 -18.84 24.74 16.87
C PHE A 311 -19.85 23.59 16.78
N TYR A 312 -20.43 23.17 17.92
CA TYR A 312 -21.50 22.18 17.90
C TYR A 312 -22.70 22.65 17.08
N ASP A 313 -23.12 23.90 17.27
CA ASP A 313 -24.23 24.50 16.53
C ASP A 313 -23.93 24.54 15.03
N GLU A 314 -22.69 24.84 14.63
CA GLU A 314 -22.27 24.79 13.22
C GLU A 314 -22.24 23.37 12.66
N LEU A 315 -21.68 22.40 13.38
CA LEU A 315 -21.66 21.00 12.93
C LEU A 315 -23.06 20.38 12.82
N SER A 316 -24.03 20.91 13.57
CA SER A 316 -25.41 20.40 13.59
C SER A 316 -26.28 20.90 12.42
N GLN A 317 -25.80 21.90 11.67
CA GLN A 317 -26.57 22.55 10.61
C GLN A 317 -26.26 21.98 9.21
N PRO A 318 -27.25 21.88 8.32
CA PRO A 318 -27.01 21.46 6.94
C PRO A 318 -26.23 22.53 6.15
N GLN A 319 -25.68 22.12 5.01
CA GLN A 319 -24.91 22.98 4.09
C GLN A 319 -23.67 23.62 4.74
N ARG A 320 -23.03 22.88 5.65
CA ARG A 320 -21.77 23.23 6.30
C ARG A 320 -20.67 22.27 5.87
N SER A 321 -19.43 22.75 5.81
CA SER A 321 -18.25 21.90 5.71
C SER A 321 -17.23 22.34 6.75
N TRP A 322 -16.81 21.39 7.59
CA TRP A 322 -15.85 21.60 8.66
C TRP A 322 -14.85 20.46 8.67
N TRP A 323 -13.56 20.80 8.68
CA TRP A 323 -12.46 19.87 8.59
C TRP A 323 -11.40 20.16 9.64
N VAL A 324 -10.78 19.11 10.16
CA VAL A 324 -9.60 19.19 11.02
C VAL A 324 -8.39 18.62 10.29
N ALA A 325 -7.22 19.18 10.55
CA ALA A 325 -5.95 18.53 10.28
C ALA A 325 -5.36 18.04 11.59
N HIS A 326 -4.94 16.78 11.63
CA HIS A 326 -4.31 16.18 12.80
C HIS A 326 -2.99 15.50 12.46
N ASP A 327 -2.11 15.48 13.46
CA ASP A 327 -0.81 14.83 13.41
C ASP A 327 -0.67 13.97 14.69
N GLN A 328 -0.40 12.68 14.52
CA GLN A 328 -0.33 11.68 15.60
C GLN A 328 -1.51 11.68 16.60
N GLY A 329 -2.71 12.09 16.15
CA GLY A 329 -3.93 12.15 16.96
C GLY A 329 -4.15 13.47 17.70
N GLU A 330 -3.26 14.44 17.53
CA GLU A 330 -3.43 15.81 18.00
C GLU A 330 -4.03 16.68 16.89
N VAL A 331 -5.10 17.42 17.19
CA VAL A 331 -5.67 18.40 16.24
C VAL A 331 -4.75 19.62 16.20
N ILE A 332 -4.18 19.89 15.02
CA ILE A 332 -3.19 20.95 14.82
C ILE A 332 -3.69 22.07 13.91
N ALA A 333 -4.81 21.88 13.22
CA ALA A 333 -5.49 22.91 12.44
C ALA A 333 -6.96 22.54 12.19
N PHE A 334 -7.78 23.52 11.83
CA PHE A 334 -9.13 23.30 11.33
C PHE A 334 -9.56 24.44 10.39
N ALA A 335 -10.56 24.16 9.55
CA ALA A 335 -11.25 25.20 8.79
C ALA A 335 -12.69 24.78 8.53
N GLY A 336 -13.57 25.77 8.36
CA GLY A 336 -14.94 25.50 7.98
C GLY A 336 -15.73 26.72 7.56
N GLY A 337 -16.93 26.45 7.06
CA GLY A 337 -17.81 27.45 6.49
C GLY A 337 -19.15 26.90 6.06
N MET A 338 -19.92 27.75 5.41
CA MET A 338 -21.32 27.50 5.07
C MET A 338 -21.68 27.92 3.65
N LEU A 339 -22.64 27.22 3.04
CA LEU A 339 -23.24 27.67 1.79
C LEU A 339 -24.19 28.86 2.04
N ALA A 340 -23.97 29.94 1.31
CA ALA A 340 -24.81 31.13 1.26
C ALA A 340 -25.24 31.40 -0.20
N GLY A 341 -26.31 30.73 -0.63
CA GLY A 341 -26.78 30.81 -2.03
C GLY A 341 -25.81 30.09 -2.98
N SER A 342 -25.23 30.82 -3.93
CA SER A 342 -24.20 30.30 -4.85
C SER A 342 -22.77 30.58 -4.38
N ASP A 343 -22.60 31.06 -3.15
CA ASP A 343 -21.30 31.38 -2.55
C ASP A 343 -21.06 30.48 -1.34
N PHE A 344 -19.84 30.01 -1.13
CA PHE A 344 -19.46 29.33 0.10
C PHE A 344 -18.70 30.32 0.99
N GLU A 345 -19.26 30.68 2.14
CA GLU A 345 -18.69 31.64 3.08
C GLU A 345 -17.81 30.90 4.10
N VAL A 346 -16.50 31.14 4.07
CA VAL A 346 -15.55 30.55 5.01
C VAL A 346 -15.63 31.33 6.32
N SER A 347 -15.99 30.62 7.39
CA SER A 347 -16.14 31.20 8.72
C SER A 347 -14.83 31.21 9.50
N GLU A 348 -14.10 30.09 9.50
CA GLU A 348 -12.89 29.93 10.31
C GLU A 348 -11.77 29.21 9.54
N VAL A 349 -10.54 29.64 9.78
CA VAL A 349 -9.31 28.97 9.31
C VAL A 349 -8.22 29.14 10.36
N VAL A 350 -7.93 28.08 11.09
CA VAL A 350 -6.99 28.10 12.21
C VAL A 350 -5.91 27.05 12.02
N VAL A 351 -4.66 27.45 12.22
CA VAL A 351 -3.49 26.56 12.26
C VAL A 351 -2.67 26.87 13.50
N SER A 352 -2.30 25.82 14.25
CA SER A 352 -1.45 25.90 15.45
C SER A 352 -0.20 26.75 15.17
N PRO A 353 0.18 27.68 16.06
CA PRO A 353 1.32 28.57 15.85
C PRO A 353 2.61 27.84 15.46
N SER A 354 2.89 26.67 16.06
CA SER A 354 4.08 25.86 15.81
C SER A 354 4.08 25.15 14.45
N ARG A 355 2.92 25.10 13.77
CA ARG A 355 2.70 24.38 12.52
C ARG A 355 2.35 25.30 11.33
N ARG A 356 2.39 26.62 11.54
CA ARG A 356 2.15 27.61 10.47
C ARG A 356 3.24 27.55 9.40
N ARG A 357 2.91 28.05 8.20
CA ARG A 357 3.81 28.10 7.02
C ARG A 357 4.23 26.73 6.45
N GLN A 358 3.54 25.65 6.84
CA GLN A 358 3.72 24.29 6.30
C GLN A 358 2.66 23.91 5.25
N GLY A 359 1.91 24.88 4.70
CA GLY A 359 0.86 24.62 3.69
C GLY A 359 -0.47 24.05 4.22
N ILE A 360 -0.63 23.89 5.53
CA ILE A 360 -1.83 23.27 6.15
C ILE A 360 -3.12 24.04 5.84
N ALA A 361 -3.11 25.37 5.99
CA ALA A 361 -4.28 26.22 5.72
C ALA A 361 -4.71 26.14 4.25
N THR A 362 -3.76 26.11 3.31
CA THR A 362 -4.02 25.92 1.87
C THR A 362 -4.78 24.61 1.63
N ARG A 363 -4.34 23.52 2.26
CA ARG A 363 -4.98 22.19 2.12
C ARG A 363 -6.41 22.17 2.70
N LEU A 364 -6.61 22.78 3.87
CA LEU A 364 -7.93 22.88 4.50
C LEU A 364 -8.90 23.76 3.68
N LEU A 365 -8.44 24.93 3.22
CA LEU A 365 -9.22 25.84 2.38
C LEU A 365 -9.63 25.18 1.05
N SER A 366 -8.70 24.47 0.41
CA SER A 366 -9.00 23.74 -0.82
C SER A 366 -10.06 22.67 -0.60
N ARG A 367 -10.05 22.02 0.58
CA ARG A 367 -11.03 20.97 0.92
C ARG A 367 -12.42 21.54 1.18
N ILE A 368 -12.56 22.59 1.97
CA ILE A 368 -13.87 23.20 2.23
C ILE A 368 -14.42 23.91 0.99
N ALA A 369 -13.54 24.46 0.13
CA ALA A 369 -13.94 25.02 -1.16
C ALA A 369 -14.48 23.96 -2.13
N TYR A 370 -13.84 22.78 -2.17
CA TYR A 370 -14.34 21.63 -2.93
C TYR A 370 -15.70 21.13 -2.41
N ASP A 371 -15.85 21.01 -1.09
CA ASP A 371 -17.15 20.66 -0.49
C ASP A 371 -18.20 21.73 -0.81
N GLY A 372 -17.85 23.02 -0.77
CA GLY A 372 -18.71 24.14 -1.17
C GLY A 372 -19.16 24.04 -2.64
N GLN A 373 -18.24 23.73 -3.56
CA GLN A 373 -18.58 23.48 -4.97
C GLN A 373 -19.55 22.31 -5.12
N THR A 374 -19.34 21.24 -4.35
CA THR A 374 -20.22 20.06 -4.33
C THR A 374 -21.60 20.39 -3.77
N LEU A 375 -21.68 21.34 -2.83
CA LEU A 375 -22.94 21.87 -2.28
C LEU A 375 -23.65 22.87 -3.22
N GLY A 376 -23.07 23.20 -4.38
CA GLY A 376 -23.67 24.06 -5.40
C GLY A 376 -23.12 25.49 -5.43
N ALA A 377 -22.03 25.79 -4.73
CA ALA A 377 -21.37 27.09 -4.81
C ALA A 377 -20.60 27.26 -6.14
N SER A 378 -20.73 28.42 -6.76
CA SER A 378 -19.90 28.88 -7.88
C SER A 378 -18.72 29.75 -7.42
N THR A 379 -18.83 30.33 -6.22
CA THR A 379 -17.83 31.23 -5.64
C THR A 379 -17.57 30.87 -4.18
N VAL A 380 -16.45 31.34 -3.63
CA VAL A 380 -16.11 31.22 -2.21
C VAL A 380 -15.67 32.58 -1.68
N SER A 381 -16.12 32.95 -0.50
CA SER A 381 -15.80 34.23 0.14
C SER A 381 -15.33 34.07 1.58
N LEU A 382 -14.62 35.10 2.07
CA LEU A 382 -14.14 35.18 3.44
C LEU A 382 -13.91 36.64 3.85
N GLU A 383 -13.89 36.87 5.16
CA GLU A 383 -13.41 38.09 5.78
C GLU A 383 -12.00 37.90 6.34
N VAL A 384 -11.14 38.90 6.17
CA VAL A 384 -9.79 38.90 6.76
C VAL A 384 -9.41 40.28 7.26
N SER A 385 -8.77 40.36 8.44
CA SER A 385 -8.27 41.64 8.97
C SER A 385 -7.30 42.30 7.99
N LYS A 386 -7.45 43.61 7.79
CA LYS A 386 -6.55 44.42 6.96
C LYS A 386 -5.09 44.31 7.42
N GLY A 387 -4.87 44.12 8.73
CA GLY A 387 -3.56 43.95 9.36
C GLY A 387 -2.94 42.56 9.19
N ASN A 388 -3.72 41.54 8.81
CA ASN A 388 -3.23 40.16 8.67
C ASN A 388 -2.59 39.91 7.28
N ALA A 389 -1.41 40.48 7.08
CA ALA A 389 -0.68 40.38 5.80
C ALA A 389 -0.39 38.93 5.37
N ALA A 390 -0.16 38.01 6.33
CA ALA A 390 0.13 36.61 6.04
C ALA A 390 -1.08 35.85 5.48
N ALA A 391 -2.27 36.03 6.09
CA ALA A 391 -3.51 35.42 5.58
C ALA A 391 -3.93 36.04 4.24
N ARG A 392 -3.80 37.36 4.09
CA ARG A 392 -4.08 38.05 2.82
C ARG A 392 -3.23 37.51 1.67
N ALA A 393 -1.92 37.36 1.87
CA ALA A 393 -1.03 36.79 0.86
C ALA A 393 -1.41 35.34 0.51
N LEU A 394 -1.84 34.53 1.48
CA LEU A 394 -2.37 33.19 1.24
C LEU A 394 -3.62 33.24 0.36
N TYR A 395 -4.62 34.04 0.73
CA TYR A 395 -5.89 34.12 0.02
C TYR A 395 -5.73 34.67 -1.40
N GLU A 396 -4.92 35.72 -1.58
CA GLU A 396 -4.58 36.25 -2.91
C GLU A 396 -3.92 35.16 -3.79
N GLY A 397 -3.05 34.33 -3.21
CA GLY A 397 -2.44 33.18 -3.88
C GLY A 397 -3.43 32.08 -4.27
N LEU A 398 -4.51 31.89 -3.50
CA LEU A 398 -5.62 30.98 -3.82
C LEU A 398 -6.58 31.57 -4.87
N GLY A 399 -6.38 32.83 -5.30
CA GLY A 399 -7.20 33.51 -6.30
C GLY A 399 -8.30 34.39 -5.74
N PHE A 400 -8.36 34.58 -4.42
CA PHE A 400 -9.29 35.54 -3.82
C PHE A 400 -8.89 36.96 -4.18
N ARG A 401 -9.88 37.79 -4.49
CA ARG A 401 -9.74 39.22 -4.74
C ARG A 401 -10.57 39.99 -3.74
N GLN A 402 -10.07 41.14 -3.30
CA GLN A 402 -10.86 42.03 -2.46
C GLN A 402 -12.06 42.54 -3.26
N VAL A 403 -13.26 42.29 -2.75
CA VAL A 403 -14.54 42.76 -3.32
C VAL A 403 -15.24 43.77 -2.42
N GLY A 404 -14.78 43.94 -1.17
CA GLY A 404 -15.36 44.88 -0.23
C GLY A 404 -14.48 45.20 0.97
N LEU A 405 -15.00 46.08 1.84
CA LEU A 405 -14.40 46.47 3.11
C LEU A 405 -15.52 46.62 4.15
N ARG A 406 -15.38 46.01 5.31
CA ARG A 406 -16.24 46.20 6.48
C ARG A 406 -15.48 47.01 7.54
N PRO A 407 -15.83 48.28 7.78
CA PRO A 407 -15.12 49.12 8.73
C PRO A 407 -15.32 48.64 10.17
N ASN A 408 -14.26 48.63 10.98
CA ASN A 408 -14.30 48.25 12.41
C ASN A 408 -14.96 46.89 12.68
N TYR A 409 -14.67 45.88 11.84
CA TYR A 409 -15.34 44.57 11.93
C TYR A 409 -14.77 43.69 13.05
N TYR A 410 -13.44 43.67 13.22
CA TYR A 410 -12.80 42.86 14.27
C TYR A 410 -12.63 43.65 15.58
N ASP A 411 -12.19 44.91 15.49
CA ASP A 411 -12.08 45.85 16.61
C ASP A 411 -12.09 47.30 16.09
N LYS A 412 -12.11 48.30 16.97
CA LYS A 412 -12.06 49.72 16.64
C LYS A 412 -10.73 50.06 15.94
N GLY A 413 -10.81 50.30 14.64
CA GLY A 413 -9.66 50.55 13.76
C GLY A 413 -9.12 49.31 13.04
N ASP A 414 -9.73 48.14 13.22
CA ASP A 414 -9.39 46.90 12.49
C ASP A 414 -10.52 46.51 11.51
N ASP A 415 -10.35 46.95 10.26
CA ASP A 415 -11.31 46.70 9.18
C ASP A 415 -11.14 45.27 8.62
N ALA A 416 -12.25 44.63 8.25
CA ALA A 416 -12.21 43.38 7.49
C ALA A 416 -12.26 43.65 5.98
N LEU A 417 -11.32 43.09 5.23
CA LEU A 417 -11.39 42.99 3.79
C LEU A 417 -12.31 41.80 3.45
N VAL A 418 -13.36 42.05 2.67
CA VAL A 418 -14.18 40.98 2.10
C VAL A 418 -13.49 40.51 0.84
N MET A 419 -13.10 39.25 0.81
CA MET A 419 -12.40 38.64 -0.31
C MET A 419 -13.26 37.53 -0.92
N ARG A 420 -13.26 37.43 -2.26
CA ARG A 420 -14.00 36.39 -2.99
C ARG A 420 -13.16 35.82 -4.13
N ALA A 421 -13.32 34.52 -4.38
CA ALA A 421 -12.75 33.81 -5.53
C ALA A 421 -13.85 33.02 -6.27
N ASP A 422 -13.63 32.80 -7.56
CA ASP A 422 -14.41 31.82 -8.33
C ASP A 422 -13.93 30.40 -7.97
N LEU A 423 -14.84 29.43 -7.97
CA LEU A 423 -14.51 28.02 -7.80
C LEU A 423 -14.32 27.34 -9.17
N PRO A 424 -13.32 26.44 -9.33
CA PRO A 424 -12.34 26.01 -8.32
C PRO A 424 -11.26 27.07 -8.03
N LEU A 425 -10.72 27.08 -6.81
CA LEU A 425 -9.64 28.01 -6.40
C LEU A 425 -8.39 27.87 -7.27
N ARG A 426 -7.64 28.96 -7.48
CA ARG A 426 -6.42 29.00 -8.33
C ARG A 426 -5.28 28.11 -7.84
N ALA A 427 -5.25 27.77 -6.56
CA ALA A 427 -4.29 26.77 -6.08
C ALA A 427 -4.54 25.38 -6.67
N SER A 428 -5.68 25.12 -7.33
CA SER A 428 -5.84 23.91 -8.14
C SER A 428 -4.86 23.87 -9.33
N GLU A 429 -4.44 25.02 -9.87
CA GLU A 429 -3.42 25.13 -10.93
C GLU A 429 -2.01 25.40 -10.36
N GLY A 430 -1.90 26.09 -9.21
CA GLY A 430 -0.62 26.45 -8.58
C GLY A 430 -0.01 25.41 -7.63
N LEU A 431 -0.80 24.45 -7.14
CA LEU A 431 -0.27 23.21 -6.56
C LEU A 431 0.37 22.31 -7.63
N ALA A 432 0.27 22.70 -8.91
CA ALA A 432 0.97 22.05 -10.02
C ALA A 432 2.36 22.65 -10.31
N LEU A 433 2.89 23.66 -9.59
CA LEU A 433 4.22 24.22 -9.88
C LEU A 433 4.98 24.70 -8.63
N GLU A 434 5.30 23.79 -7.72
CA GLU A 434 6.68 23.29 -7.67
C GLU A 434 6.55 21.81 -7.95
N HIS A 435 6.85 21.39 -9.19
CA HIS A 435 7.17 20.00 -9.48
C HIS A 435 8.40 19.66 -8.61
N VAL A 436 8.17 19.26 -7.37
CA VAL A 436 8.87 18.08 -6.91
C VAL A 436 8.22 16.97 -7.73
N GLU A 437 8.76 16.73 -8.92
CA GLU A 437 8.54 15.47 -9.64
C GLU A 437 8.48 14.37 -8.57
N PRO A 438 7.50 13.44 -8.57
CA PRO A 438 7.61 12.28 -7.69
C PRO A 438 9.03 11.75 -7.84
N HIS A 439 9.85 11.89 -6.79
CA HIS A 439 11.24 11.51 -6.87
C HIS A 439 11.26 9.98 -6.85
N ALA A 440 11.19 9.46 -8.07
CA ALA A 440 11.46 8.10 -8.44
C ALA A 440 12.85 7.74 -7.99
N SER A 441 12.90 6.71 -7.15
CA SER A 441 14.11 6.25 -6.51
C SER A 441 14.73 7.30 -5.58
N ILE A 442 15.30 6.85 -4.46
CA ILE A 442 16.08 7.74 -3.57
C ILE A 442 17.32 8.28 -4.32
N ARG A 443 17.65 7.68 -5.47
CA ARG A 443 18.84 7.94 -6.29
C ARG A 443 18.49 7.87 -7.79
N PRO A 444 19.28 8.46 -8.69
CA PRO A 444 19.10 8.21 -10.13
C PRO A 444 19.26 6.71 -10.47
N TRP A 445 18.27 6.14 -11.16
CA TRP A 445 18.33 4.76 -11.68
C TRP A 445 19.24 4.66 -12.93
N PRO A 446 20.04 3.60 -13.11
CA PRO A 446 20.25 2.47 -12.20
C PRO A 446 21.15 2.80 -11.02
N ILE A 447 20.89 2.16 -9.88
CA ILE A 447 21.74 2.30 -8.69
C ILE A 447 23.01 1.48 -8.87
N VAL A 448 24.13 2.17 -9.10
CA VAL A 448 25.46 1.55 -9.23
C VAL A 448 26.27 1.84 -7.96
N PRO A 449 26.69 0.82 -7.20
CA PRO A 449 27.59 1.03 -6.07
C PRO A 449 28.91 1.63 -6.56
N ARG A 450 29.51 2.53 -5.78
CA ARG A 450 30.85 3.05 -6.11
C ARG A 450 31.88 1.92 -6.13
N PRO A 451 33.00 2.09 -6.86
CA PRO A 451 34.13 1.18 -6.74
C PRO A 451 34.57 1.01 -5.28
N ARG A 452 34.63 -0.24 -4.83
CA ARG A 452 34.99 -0.59 -3.46
C ARG A 452 36.49 -0.82 -3.31
N SER A 453 37.06 -0.47 -2.17
CA SER A 453 38.42 -0.85 -1.77
C SER A 453 38.50 -2.33 -1.38
N GLN A 454 39.71 -2.87 -1.20
CA GLN A 454 39.87 -4.26 -0.74
C GLN A 454 39.34 -4.43 0.70
N ALA A 455 39.60 -3.46 1.58
CA ALA A 455 39.13 -3.50 2.96
C ALA A 455 37.59 -3.54 3.04
N GLU A 456 36.90 -2.79 2.17
CA GLU A 456 35.43 -2.80 2.09
C GLU A 456 34.88 -4.16 1.62
N ARG A 457 35.52 -4.78 0.62
CA ARG A 457 35.17 -6.14 0.18
C ARG A 457 35.39 -7.17 1.29
N ASP A 458 36.51 -7.05 2.00
CA ASP A 458 36.83 -7.95 3.11
C ASP A 458 35.85 -7.79 4.29
N ALA A 459 35.38 -6.56 4.55
CA ALA A 459 34.36 -6.28 5.56
C ALA A 459 33.02 -6.94 5.23
N ILE A 460 32.53 -6.83 3.99
CA ILE A 460 31.32 -7.52 3.52
C ILE A 460 31.49 -9.04 3.69
N LYS A 461 32.62 -9.59 3.25
CA LYS A 461 32.91 -11.02 3.36
C LYS A 461 32.96 -11.50 4.82
N ALA A 462 33.50 -10.69 5.72
CA ALA A 462 33.60 -11.00 7.15
C ALA A 462 32.24 -11.00 7.88
N ALA A 463 31.21 -10.34 7.32
CA ALA A 463 29.84 -10.40 7.83
C ALA A 463 29.18 -11.78 7.60
N GLY A 464 29.77 -12.62 6.74
CA GLY A 464 29.19 -13.91 6.37
C GLY A 464 28.02 -13.74 5.38
N PRO A 465 27.12 -14.74 5.25
CA PRO A 465 26.00 -14.64 4.32
C PRO A 465 25.10 -13.45 4.66
N LEU A 466 24.79 -12.63 3.68
CA LEU A 466 23.81 -11.55 3.78
C LEU A 466 22.48 -12.04 3.21
N VAL A 467 21.44 -12.03 4.03
CA VAL A 467 20.09 -12.48 3.63
C VAL A 467 19.17 -11.27 3.61
N LEU A 468 18.62 -10.97 2.43
CA LEU A 468 17.53 -10.00 2.27
C LEU A 468 16.22 -10.68 2.63
N SER A 469 15.40 -10.08 3.49
CA SER A 469 14.04 -10.54 3.78
C SER A 469 13.00 -9.55 3.26
N ILE A 470 11.83 -10.08 2.85
CA ILE A 470 10.71 -9.31 2.30
C ILE A 470 9.42 -9.70 3.03
N GLU A 471 8.73 -8.70 3.58
CA GLU A 471 7.44 -8.82 4.27
C GLU A 471 6.39 -7.94 3.55
N SER A 472 5.30 -8.55 3.11
CA SER A 472 4.20 -7.89 2.41
C SER A 472 2.86 -8.63 2.62
N SER A 473 2.62 -9.16 3.81
CA SER A 473 1.45 -9.99 4.11
C SER A 473 0.18 -9.19 4.38
N CYS A 474 0.30 -7.94 4.86
CA CYS A 474 -0.83 -7.10 5.24
C CYS A 474 -0.74 -5.67 4.69
N ASP A 475 -0.42 -4.66 5.51
CA ASP A 475 -0.39 -3.24 5.14
C ASP A 475 0.99 -2.58 5.28
N GLU A 476 2.00 -3.31 5.75
CA GLU A 476 3.42 -2.93 5.72
C GLU A 476 4.17 -3.57 4.54
N THR A 477 4.86 -2.75 3.77
CA THR A 477 5.93 -3.22 2.87
C THR A 477 7.24 -3.08 3.61
N ALA A 478 7.87 -4.18 3.99
CA ALA A 478 9.09 -4.13 4.78
C ALA A 478 10.18 -5.05 4.23
N MET A 479 11.42 -4.62 4.37
CA MET A 479 12.59 -5.43 4.07
C MET A 479 13.68 -5.24 5.11
N ALA A 480 14.47 -6.28 5.34
CA ALA A 480 15.65 -6.20 6.18
C ALA A 480 16.82 -6.97 5.55
N VAL A 481 18.04 -6.62 5.94
CA VAL A 481 19.23 -7.42 5.65
C VAL A 481 19.81 -7.90 6.97
N ILE A 482 19.97 -9.21 7.09
CA ILE A 482 20.62 -9.87 8.24
C ILE A 482 21.92 -10.53 7.78
N ASN A 483 22.97 -10.47 8.60
CA ASN A 483 24.23 -11.12 8.29
C ASN A 483 24.36 -12.51 8.95
N GLY A 484 25.46 -13.22 8.65
CA GLY A 484 25.71 -14.55 9.17
C GLY A 484 25.89 -14.62 10.69
N ARG A 485 26.14 -13.51 11.37
CA ARG A 485 26.22 -13.48 12.83
C ARG A 485 24.87 -13.24 13.50
N GLY A 486 23.81 -13.04 12.72
CA GLY A 486 22.48 -12.72 13.21
C GLY A 486 22.28 -11.23 13.50
N GLU A 487 23.17 -10.36 13.03
CA GLU A 487 23.03 -8.91 13.17
C GLU A 487 22.13 -8.36 12.07
N ILE A 488 21.17 -7.51 12.45
CA ILE A 488 20.31 -6.79 11.51
C ILE A 488 21.09 -5.58 10.98
N CYS A 489 21.55 -5.65 9.74
CA CYS A 489 22.30 -4.58 9.08
C CYS A 489 21.40 -3.42 8.67
N ALA A 490 20.13 -3.71 8.33
CA ALA A 490 19.11 -2.72 8.01
C ALA A 490 17.71 -3.29 8.21
N ASN A 491 16.73 -2.44 8.51
CA ASN A 491 15.32 -2.80 8.60
C ASN A 491 14.45 -1.60 8.23
N VAL A 492 13.83 -1.67 7.06
CA VAL A 492 13.03 -0.60 6.46
C VAL A 492 11.57 -1.03 6.41
N VAL A 493 10.67 -0.14 6.82
CA VAL A 493 9.22 -0.38 6.82
C VAL A 493 8.52 0.82 6.18
N ALA A 494 7.81 0.57 5.09
CA ALA A 494 6.86 1.52 4.50
C ALA A 494 5.44 1.08 4.88
N THR A 495 4.80 1.83 5.78
CA THR A 495 3.45 1.54 6.26
C THR A 495 2.40 2.21 5.37
N SER A 496 1.31 1.50 5.07
CA SER A 496 0.15 2.04 4.34
C SER A 496 -1.08 2.31 5.22
N VAL A 497 -0.92 2.24 6.55
CA VAL A 497 -1.98 2.43 7.55
C VAL A 497 -2.84 3.67 7.28
N ASP A 498 -2.22 4.80 6.90
CA ASP A 498 -2.90 6.07 6.62
C ASP A 498 -3.90 5.97 5.45
N PHE A 499 -3.62 5.11 4.47
CA PHE A 499 -4.54 4.87 3.35
C PHE A 499 -5.77 4.06 3.77
N HIS A 500 -5.61 3.18 4.76
CA HIS A 500 -6.67 2.33 5.32
C HIS A 500 -7.51 3.04 6.39
N ALA A 501 -6.92 4.05 7.05
CA ALA A 501 -7.55 4.80 8.14
C ALA A 501 -8.93 5.36 7.76
N ARG A 502 -9.08 5.85 6.52
CA ARG A 502 -10.35 6.39 6.01
C ARG A 502 -11.47 5.35 5.89
N PHE A 503 -11.12 4.07 5.79
CA PHE A 503 -12.08 2.96 5.70
C PHE A 503 -12.32 2.27 7.06
N GLY A 504 -11.53 2.64 8.07
CA GLY A 504 -11.60 2.07 9.42
C GLY A 504 -11.11 0.63 9.50
N GLY A 505 -10.16 0.24 8.65
CA GLY A 505 -9.57 -1.11 8.57
C GLY A 505 -8.85 -1.34 7.25
N VAL A 506 -7.98 -2.35 7.20
CA VAL A 506 -7.21 -2.70 6.00
C VAL A 506 -8.14 -3.05 4.84
N VAL A 507 -7.96 -2.37 3.71
CA VAL A 507 -8.64 -2.68 2.44
C VAL A 507 -7.67 -3.50 1.59
N PRO A 508 -7.92 -4.80 1.36
CA PRO A 508 -6.96 -5.69 0.71
C PRO A 508 -6.51 -5.22 -0.67
N GLU A 509 -7.43 -4.64 -1.45
CA GLU A 509 -7.09 -4.14 -2.77
C GLU A 509 -6.13 -2.95 -2.70
N ILE A 510 -6.35 -2.00 -1.78
CA ILE A 510 -5.48 -0.83 -1.60
C ILE A 510 -4.12 -1.25 -1.07
N ALA A 511 -4.07 -2.18 -0.12
CA ALA A 511 -2.82 -2.72 0.41
C ALA A 511 -1.96 -3.30 -0.71
N SER A 512 -2.56 -4.13 -1.57
CA SER A 512 -1.90 -4.70 -2.75
C SER A 512 -1.34 -3.64 -3.70
N ARG A 513 -2.05 -2.51 -3.91
CA ARG A 513 -1.57 -1.38 -4.75
C ARG A 513 -0.36 -0.72 -4.11
N LYS A 514 -0.42 -0.45 -2.81
CA LYS A 514 0.65 0.20 -2.05
C LYS A 514 1.93 -0.62 -1.96
N HIS A 515 1.85 -1.95 -1.91
CA HIS A 515 3.04 -2.78 -2.04
C HIS A 515 3.75 -2.58 -3.38
N VAL A 516 3.03 -2.57 -4.51
CA VAL A 516 3.65 -2.39 -5.83
C VAL A 516 4.30 -1.01 -5.98
N GLU A 517 3.69 0.03 -5.38
CA GLU A 517 4.24 1.38 -5.35
C GLU A 517 5.50 1.46 -4.48
N ALA A 518 5.50 0.85 -3.29
CA ALA A 518 6.57 1.01 -2.30
C ALA A 518 7.76 0.05 -2.47
N ILE A 519 7.56 -1.13 -3.07
CA ILE A 519 8.52 -2.25 -2.98
C ILE A 519 9.93 -1.91 -3.49
N VAL A 520 10.05 -1.10 -4.56
CA VAL A 520 11.36 -0.69 -5.09
C VAL A 520 12.03 0.30 -4.13
N GLY A 521 11.34 1.35 -3.69
CA GLY A 521 11.91 2.31 -2.74
C GLY A 521 12.36 1.67 -1.42
N VAL A 522 11.60 0.69 -0.91
CA VAL A 522 11.99 -0.10 0.27
C VAL A 522 13.23 -0.94 0.01
N TYR A 523 13.32 -1.58 -1.17
CA TYR A 523 14.51 -2.34 -1.59
C TYR A 523 15.75 -1.44 -1.69
N GLU A 524 15.63 -0.26 -2.28
CA GLU A 524 16.76 0.66 -2.44
C GLU A 524 17.27 1.19 -1.11
N GLU A 525 16.36 1.55 -0.21
CA GLU A 525 16.69 2.06 1.11
C GLU A 525 17.34 0.97 1.97
N VAL A 526 16.80 -0.26 1.95
CA VAL A 526 17.39 -1.35 2.76
C VAL A 526 18.79 -1.71 2.28
N MET A 527 19.03 -1.69 0.96
CA MET A 527 20.35 -1.94 0.38
C MET A 527 21.33 -0.78 0.65
N ALA A 528 20.84 0.46 0.73
CA ALA A 528 21.64 1.62 1.13
C ALA A 528 22.02 1.57 2.61
N GLN A 529 21.04 1.39 3.51
CA GLN A 529 21.27 1.31 4.95
C GLN A 529 22.19 0.15 5.32
N ALA A 530 21.99 -1.03 4.70
CA ALA A 530 22.85 -2.19 4.95
C ALA A 530 24.28 -1.94 4.44
N GLY A 531 24.42 -1.25 3.31
CA GLY A 531 25.71 -0.81 2.80
C GLY A 531 26.42 0.12 3.78
N ALA A 532 25.72 1.16 4.25
CA ALA A 532 26.23 2.13 5.22
C ALA A 532 26.66 1.44 6.53
N HIS A 533 25.87 0.49 7.02
CA HIS A 533 26.20 -0.33 8.19
C HIS A 533 27.52 -1.11 8.00
N LEU A 534 27.79 -1.57 6.78
CA LEU A 534 29.00 -2.31 6.43
C LEU A 534 30.16 -1.41 5.94
N GLY A 535 30.01 -0.09 6.04
CA GLY A 535 31.04 0.89 5.67
C GLY A 535 31.16 1.17 4.18
N VAL A 536 30.15 0.83 3.38
CA VAL A 536 30.05 1.17 1.95
C VAL A 536 28.86 2.11 1.68
N ASP A 537 28.74 2.64 0.47
CA ASP A 537 27.63 3.50 0.08
C ASP A 537 26.31 2.73 -0.08
N THR A 538 26.37 1.53 -0.67
CA THR A 538 25.21 0.65 -0.87
C THR A 538 25.66 -0.77 -1.20
N LEU A 539 24.81 -1.76 -0.92
CA LEU A 539 24.98 -3.12 -1.41
C LEU A 539 24.55 -3.24 -2.89
N ALA A 540 25.16 -4.18 -3.60
CA ALA A 540 24.69 -4.71 -4.86
C ALA A 540 23.93 -6.03 -4.61
N PRO A 541 23.03 -6.43 -5.52
CA PRO A 541 22.41 -7.75 -5.47
C PRO A 541 23.43 -8.90 -5.32
N SER A 542 24.60 -8.77 -5.96
CA SER A 542 25.68 -9.75 -5.89
C SER A 542 26.37 -9.88 -4.51
N ASP A 543 26.12 -8.95 -3.58
CA ASP A 543 26.61 -9.07 -2.20
C ASP A 543 25.70 -9.97 -1.33
N LEU A 544 24.46 -10.18 -1.76
CA LEU A 544 23.50 -11.02 -1.07
C LEU A 544 23.83 -12.50 -1.30
N SER A 545 23.38 -13.34 -0.38
CA SER A 545 23.53 -14.80 -0.44
C SER A 545 22.20 -15.53 -0.59
N CYS A 546 21.09 -14.89 -0.23
CA CYS A 546 19.74 -15.46 -0.28
C CYS A 546 18.70 -14.34 -0.22
N VAL A 547 17.54 -14.58 -0.81
CA VAL A 547 16.33 -13.77 -0.63
C VAL A 547 15.30 -14.60 0.14
N GLY A 548 14.84 -14.10 1.27
CA GLY A 548 13.73 -14.65 2.03
C GLY A 548 12.47 -13.83 1.83
N VAL A 549 11.33 -14.49 1.69
CA VAL A 549 10.05 -13.80 1.48
C VAL A 549 8.95 -14.44 2.28
N THR A 550 8.10 -13.62 2.88
CA THR A 550 6.87 -14.07 3.51
C THR A 550 5.95 -14.69 2.46
N ALA A 551 5.81 -16.01 2.50
CA ALA A 551 4.94 -16.76 1.60
C ALA A 551 3.53 -16.98 2.18
N GLY A 552 3.35 -16.70 3.47
CA GLY A 552 2.06 -16.69 4.16
C GLY A 552 2.17 -16.94 5.66
N PRO A 553 1.05 -16.95 6.40
CA PRO A 553 -0.30 -16.53 5.96
C PRO A 553 -0.39 -15.01 5.74
N GLY A 554 -1.51 -14.54 5.19
CA GLY A 554 -1.73 -13.11 4.91
C GLY A 554 -2.76 -12.84 3.82
N LEU A 555 -2.92 -11.57 3.45
CA LEU A 555 -3.79 -11.15 2.35
C LEU A 555 -3.16 -11.61 1.02
N VAL A 556 -3.84 -12.50 0.30
CA VAL A 556 -3.30 -13.09 -0.94
C VAL A 556 -2.79 -12.03 -1.91
N GLY A 557 -3.56 -10.97 -2.17
CA GLY A 557 -3.20 -9.88 -3.10
C GLY A 557 -1.97 -9.09 -2.68
N ALA A 558 -1.67 -9.02 -1.38
CA ALA A 558 -0.48 -8.39 -0.83
C ALA A 558 0.73 -9.33 -0.92
N LEU A 559 0.56 -10.59 -0.48
CA LEU A 559 1.59 -11.63 -0.52
C LEU A 559 2.17 -11.84 -1.93
N VAL A 560 1.31 -11.86 -2.96
CA VAL A 560 1.78 -12.06 -4.35
C VAL A 560 2.79 -11.00 -4.78
N VAL A 561 2.69 -9.77 -4.29
CA VAL A 561 3.60 -8.69 -4.70
C VAL A 561 5.02 -8.96 -4.21
N GLY A 562 5.18 -9.27 -2.91
CA GLY A 562 6.49 -9.63 -2.34
C GLY A 562 7.06 -10.91 -2.96
N VAL A 563 6.23 -11.95 -3.11
CA VAL A 563 6.63 -13.23 -3.71
C VAL A 563 7.06 -13.06 -5.18
N ALA A 564 6.32 -12.29 -5.97
CA ALA A 564 6.66 -12.01 -7.37
C ALA A 564 7.96 -11.21 -7.50
N PHE A 565 8.15 -10.17 -6.68
CA PHE A 565 9.39 -9.39 -6.66
C PHE A 565 10.59 -10.25 -6.24
N ALA A 566 10.46 -11.07 -5.19
CA ALA A 566 11.51 -11.98 -4.74
C ALA A 566 11.93 -12.94 -5.84
N LYS A 567 10.96 -13.53 -6.55
CA LYS A 567 11.24 -14.43 -7.68
C LYS A 567 11.90 -13.72 -8.85
N GLY A 568 11.47 -12.52 -9.19
CA GLY A 568 12.12 -11.71 -10.22
C GLY A 568 13.59 -11.44 -9.90
N LEU A 569 13.87 -11.06 -8.64
CA LEU A 569 15.22 -10.82 -8.14
C LEU A 569 16.07 -12.10 -8.13
N CYS A 570 15.54 -13.23 -7.66
CA CYS A 570 16.23 -14.52 -7.68
C CYS A 570 16.48 -15.03 -9.10
N ALA A 571 15.51 -14.89 -10.01
CA ALA A 571 15.66 -15.31 -11.40
C ALA A 571 16.75 -14.51 -12.12
N SER A 572 16.86 -13.21 -11.87
CA SER A 572 17.84 -12.34 -12.52
C SER A 572 19.25 -12.48 -11.94
N THR A 573 19.38 -12.80 -10.64
CA THR A 573 20.68 -12.89 -9.94
C THR A 573 21.20 -14.32 -9.75
N GLY A 574 20.33 -15.33 -9.87
CA GLY A 574 20.63 -16.71 -9.50
C GLY A 574 20.68 -16.96 -7.98
N LEU A 575 20.28 -16.00 -7.15
CA LEU A 575 20.23 -16.16 -5.70
C LEU A 575 19.17 -17.18 -5.29
N PRO A 576 19.43 -18.01 -4.26
CA PRO A 576 18.43 -18.92 -3.72
C PRO A 576 17.28 -18.16 -3.05
N LEU A 577 16.08 -18.72 -3.16
CA LEU A 577 14.85 -18.22 -2.56
C LEU A 577 14.50 -19.06 -1.34
N THR A 578 14.21 -18.43 -0.19
CA THR A 578 13.65 -19.11 1.00
C THR A 578 12.23 -18.60 1.28
N PRO A 579 11.22 -19.48 1.34
CA PRO A 579 9.91 -19.11 1.83
C PRO A 579 9.96 -18.96 3.36
N VAL A 580 9.19 -18.01 3.88
CA VAL A 580 9.09 -17.72 5.32
C VAL A 580 7.64 -17.71 5.74
N ASN A 581 7.36 -18.33 6.90
CA ASN A 581 6.08 -18.22 7.58
C ASN A 581 6.01 -16.94 8.41
N HIS A 582 5.02 -16.11 8.13
CA HIS A 582 4.80 -14.82 8.81
C HIS A 582 4.68 -14.97 10.35
N LEU A 583 3.94 -15.98 10.81
CA LEU A 583 3.70 -16.21 12.24
C LEU A 583 4.94 -16.73 12.96
N GLU A 584 5.80 -17.46 12.25
CA GLU A 584 7.11 -17.84 12.78
C GLU A 584 8.01 -16.61 12.95
N GLY A 585 7.92 -15.63 12.05
CA GLY A 585 8.57 -14.33 12.23
C GLY A 585 8.20 -13.67 13.55
N HIS A 586 6.90 -13.53 13.83
CA HIS A 586 6.40 -12.98 15.10
C HIS A 586 6.85 -13.75 16.34
N LEU A 587 6.97 -15.08 16.24
CA LEU A 587 7.52 -15.91 17.31
C LEU A 587 9.01 -15.58 17.54
N MET A 588 9.80 -15.54 16.46
CA MET A 588 11.25 -15.29 16.50
C MET A 588 11.62 -13.86 16.90
N ALA A 589 10.71 -12.89 16.76
CA ALA A 589 10.93 -11.51 17.21
C ALA A 589 11.28 -11.43 18.72
N ASN A 590 10.86 -12.41 19.53
CA ASN A 590 11.20 -12.49 20.95
C ASN A 590 12.72 -12.65 21.20
N LEU A 591 13.46 -13.24 20.27
CA LEU A 591 14.90 -13.46 20.39
C LEU A 591 15.70 -12.15 20.41
N PHE A 592 15.14 -11.07 19.87
CA PHE A 592 15.77 -9.75 19.95
C PHE A 592 15.77 -9.18 21.38
N GLN A 593 14.82 -9.59 22.22
CA GLN A 593 14.79 -9.22 23.65
C GLN A 593 15.48 -10.27 24.54
N THR A 594 15.38 -11.54 24.17
CA THR A 594 15.91 -12.67 24.95
C THR A 594 16.66 -13.61 24.00
N PRO A 595 17.91 -13.28 23.61
CA PRO A 595 18.68 -14.10 22.66
C PRO A 595 18.97 -15.52 23.14
N ASP A 596 18.91 -15.75 24.46
CA ASP A 596 19.08 -17.05 25.12
C ASP A 596 17.78 -17.87 25.25
N LEU A 597 16.65 -17.39 24.71
CA LEU A 597 15.38 -18.12 24.70
C LEU A 597 15.55 -19.47 23.98
N GLN A 598 15.13 -20.56 24.62
CA GLN A 598 15.15 -21.91 24.05
C GLN A 598 13.82 -22.63 24.32
N PRO A 599 13.32 -23.46 23.38
CA PRO A 599 12.23 -24.39 23.62
C PRO A 599 12.57 -25.40 24.75
N PRO A 600 11.56 -25.89 25.50
CA PRO A 600 10.14 -25.65 25.28
C PRO A 600 9.61 -24.37 25.94
N PHE A 601 8.70 -23.68 25.25
CA PHE A 601 7.98 -22.52 25.78
C PHE A 601 6.58 -22.39 25.20
N VAL A 602 5.71 -21.61 25.83
CA VAL A 602 4.40 -21.24 25.27
C VAL A 602 4.46 -19.83 24.71
N ALA A 603 3.94 -19.62 23.50
CA ALA A 603 3.83 -18.32 22.86
C ALA A 603 2.37 -17.91 22.67
N SER A 604 2.04 -16.66 23.00
CA SER A 604 0.79 -16.02 22.62
C SER A 604 1.03 -15.13 21.40
N LEU A 605 0.55 -15.56 20.24
CA LEU A 605 0.62 -14.77 19.00
C LEU A 605 -0.70 -14.01 18.85
N VAL A 606 -0.63 -12.69 18.99
CA VAL A 606 -1.78 -11.78 19.02
C VAL A 606 -1.51 -10.57 18.12
N SER A 607 -2.04 -10.58 16.91
CA SER A 607 -1.89 -9.55 15.87
C SER A 607 -3.26 -9.01 15.42
N GLY A 608 -3.26 -8.21 14.34
CA GLY A 608 -4.46 -7.75 13.65
C GLY A 608 -5.36 -8.91 13.20
N GLY A 609 -4.76 -9.92 12.56
CA GLY A 609 -5.47 -11.07 11.97
C GLY A 609 -5.37 -12.39 12.73
N ASN A 610 -4.55 -12.47 13.78
CA ASN A 610 -4.28 -13.73 14.47
C ASN A 610 -4.40 -13.60 15.99
N THR A 611 -5.04 -14.59 16.62
CA THR A 611 -5.02 -14.80 18.07
C THR A 611 -4.86 -16.28 18.33
N MET A 612 -3.72 -16.70 18.90
CA MET A 612 -3.48 -18.11 19.22
C MET A 612 -2.50 -18.30 20.38
N LEU A 613 -2.59 -19.47 21.00
CA LEU A 613 -1.59 -20.02 21.93
C LEU A 613 -0.89 -21.19 21.27
N VAL A 614 0.45 -21.17 21.32
CA VAL A 614 1.30 -22.15 20.67
C VAL A 614 2.27 -22.72 21.69
N HIS A 615 2.32 -24.03 21.83
CA HIS A 615 3.39 -24.71 22.53
C HIS A 615 4.52 -24.99 21.55
N VAL A 616 5.63 -24.29 21.74
CA VAL A 616 6.87 -24.47 21.00
C VAL A 616 7.65 -25.56 21.70
N ARG A 617 7.56 -26.80 21.21
CA ARG A 617 8.21 -27.97 21.83
C ARG A 617 9.68 -28.06 21.47
N GLY A 618 9.98 -27.65 20.25
CA GLY A 618 11.31 -27.54 19.66
C GLY A 618 11.25 -26.49 18.56
N TRP A 619 12.41 -26.07 18.06
CA TRP A 619 12.41 -25.18 16.91
C TRP A 619 11.85 -25.94 15.69
N GLY A 620 10.89 -25.35 14.97
CA GLY A 620 10.13 -26.01 13.91
C GLY A 620 9.06 -27.01 14.36
N ASP A 621 8.96 -27.31 15.66
CA ASP A 621 7.92 -28.17 16.23
C ASP A 621 6.93 -27.36 17.06
N TYR A 622 5.87 -26.90 16.39
CA TYR A 622 4.89 -25.97 16.92
C TYR A 622 3.52 -26.63 17.05
N GLN A 623 3.01 -26.74 18.28
CA GLN A 623 1.68 -27.23 18.56
C GLN A 623 0.75 -26.05 18.87
N VAL A 624 -0.18 -25.74 17.97
CA VAL A 624 -1.26 -24.77 18.27
C VAL A 624 -2.19 -25.38 19.30
N LEU A 625 -2.22 -24.83 20.51
CA LEU A 625 -3.08 -25.28 21.61
C LEU A 625 -4.51 -24.78 21.39
N GLY A 626 -4.66 -23.55 20.92
CA GLY A 626 -5.94 -22.96 20.54
C GLY A 626 -5.79 -21.65 19.80
N ALA A 627 -6.82 -21.29 19.05
CA ALA A 627 -6.89 -20.07 18.23
C ALA A 627 -8.28 -19.42 18.35
N THR A 628 -8.40 -18.18 17.87
CA THR A 628 -9.73 -17.56 17.73
C THR A 628 -10.58 -18.35 16.72
N ILE A 629 -11.86 -18.50 17.03
CA ILE A 629 -12.86 -19.06 16.11
C ILE A 629 -13.62 -17.96 15.34
N ASP A 630 -13.41 -16.69 15.70
CA ASP A 630 -14.03 -15.53 15.06
C ASP A 630 -13.02 -14.37 14.86
N ASP A 631 -13.28 -13.20 15.43
CA ASP A 631 -12.44 -12.02 15.31
C ASP A 631 -11.10 -12.23 16.05
N ALA A 632 -9.99 -11.81 15.45
CA ALA A 632 -8.74 -11.68 16.16
C ALA A 632 -8.78 -10.50 17.14
N VAL A 633 -7.83 -10.44 18.09
CA VAL A 633 -7.82 -9.37 19.10
C VAL A 633 -7.61 -8.02 18.43
N GLY A 634 -6.62 -7.88 17.55
CA GLY A 634 -6.38 -6.60 16.88
C GLY A 634 -7.61 -6.14 16.09
N GLU A 635 -8.22 -7.04 15.31
CA GLU A 635 -9.48 -6.77 14.60
C GLU A 635 -10.62 -6.35 15.54
N ALA A 636 -10.77 -6.97 16.71
CA ALA A 636 -11.77 -6.57 17.69
C ALA A 636 -11.51 -5.15 18.23
N PHE A 637 -10.26 -4.79 18.50
CA PHE A 637 -9.87 -3.44 18.90
C PHE A 637 -10.18 -2.42 17.78
N ASP A 638 -9.88 -2.75 16.53
CA ASP A 638 -10.13 -1.87 15.37
C ASP A 638 -11.64 -1.66 15.14
N LYS A 639 -12.44 -2.73 15.22
CA LYS A 639 -13.90 -2.65 15.10
C LYS A 639 -14.53 -1.83 16.22
N VAL A 640 -14.06 -1.98 17.47
CA VAL A 640 -14.54 -1.18 18.60
C VAL A 640 -14.12 0.28 18.45
N ALA A 641 -12.88 0.57 18.06
CA ALA A 641 -12.43 1.93 17.80
C ALA A 641 -13.27 2.60 16.70
N LYS A 642 -13.57 1.87 15.61
CA LYS A 642 -14.46 2.32 14.55
C LYS A 642 -15.87 2.63 15.06
N ALA A 643 -16.45 1.75 15.89
CA ALA A 643 -17.78 1.99 16.48
C ALA A 643 -17.82 3.22 17.40
N LEU A 644 -16.68 3.59 17.99
CA LEU A 644 -16.52 4.76 18.85
C LEU A 644 -16.11 6.03 18.07
N GLY A 645 -15.92 5.95 16.75
CA GLY A 645 -15.46 7.08 15.94
C GLY A 645 -14.00 7.48 16.20
N LEU A 646 -13.18 6.55 16.68
CA LEU A 646 -11.78 6.79 17.08
C LEU A 646 -10.76 6.58 15.94
N GLY A 647 -11.23 6.16 14.76
CA GLY A 647 -10.39 5.90 13.58
C GLY A 647 -9.69 4.53 13.59
N TYR A 648 -8.72 4.38 12.68
CA TYR A 648 -7.85 3.21 12.53
C TYR A 648 -6.38 3.68 12.45
N PRO A 649 -5.41 2.98 13.07
CA PRO A 649 -5.56 1.71 13.79
C PRO A 649 -6.12 1.91 15.21
N GLY A 650 -7.06 1.05 15.60
CA GLY A 650 -7.83 1.18 16.84
C GLY A 650 -7.08 0.73 18.08
N GLY A 651 -6.23 -0.29 17.96
CA GLY A 651 -5.43 -0.84 19.06
C GLY A 651 -4.72 0.21 19.93
N PRO A 652 -3.83 1.04 19.35
CA PRO A 652 -3.12 2.08 20.08
C PRO A 652 -4.03 3.15 20.70
N VAL A 653 -5.12 3.53 20.01
CA VAL A 653 -6.04 4.57 20.47
C VAL A 653 -6.85 4.09 21.68
N ILE A 654 -7.41 2.89 21.60
CA ILE A 654 -8.14 2.26 22.72
C ILE A 654 -7.21 2.11 23.92
N SER A 655 -5.97 1.64 23.72
CA SER A 655 -5.04 1.45 24.84
C SER A 655 -4.67 2.78 25.54
N LYS A 656 -4.49 3.87 24.77
CA LYS A 656 -4.27 5.22 25.33
C LYS A 656 -5.46 5.71 26.16
N LEU A 657 -6.69 5.46 25.70
CA LEU A 657 -7.91 5.82 26.44
C LEU A 657 -8.09 4.96 27.69
N ALA A 658 -7.88 3.66 27.56
CA ALA A 658 -8.01 2.69 28.63
C ALA A 658 -7.08 2.97 29.82
N ALA A 659 -5.89 3.52 29.56
CA ALA A 659 -4.95 3.94 30.61
C ALA A 659 -5.51 5.02 31.56
N ARG A 660 -6.54 5.77 31.14
CA ARG A 660 -7.19 6.83 31.92
C ARG A 660 -8.54 6.41 32.51
N GLY A 661 -9.01 5.20 32.21
CA GLY A 661 -10.33 4.71 32.59
C GLY A 661 -10.33 3.73 33.75
N ASN A 662 -11.50 3.55 34.34
CA ASN A 662 -11.78 2.50 35.31
C ASN A 662 -12.22 1.21 34.60
N LYS A 663 -11.34 0.22 34.60
CA LYS A 663 -11.60 -1.12 34.02
C LYS A 663 -12.77 -1.92 34.63
N LYS A 664 -13.37 -1.43 35.73
CA LYS A 664 -14.53 -2.04 36.40
C LYS A 664 -15.81 -1.23 36.18
N ALA A 665 -15.78 -0.16 35.41
CA ALA A 665 -16.93 0.72 35.22
C ALA A 665 -18.07 0.01 34.46
N ILE A 666 -17.73 -0.79 33.44
CA ILE A 666 -18.71 -1.44 32.58
C ILE A 666 -18.46 -2.96 32.58
N HIS A 667 -19.54 -3.73 32.76
CA HIS A 667 -19.45 -5.18 32.76
C HIS A 667 -19.58 -5.75 31.34
N PHE A 668 -18.45 -6.02 30.71
CA PHE A 668 -18.40 -6.75 29.45
C PHE A 668 -18.18 -8.26 29.63
N PRO A 669 -18.74 -9.11 28.75
CA PRO A 669 -18.60 -10.56 28.86
C PRO A 669 -17.16 -11.02 28.63
N ARG A 670 -16.69 -12.00 29.42
CA ARG A 670 -15.43 -12.72 29.18
C ARG A 670 -15.75 -14.02 28.44
N ALA A 671 -15.97 -13.91 27.13
CA ALA A 671 -16.38 -15.04 26.30
C ALA A 671 -15.36 -16.20 26.39
N MET A 672 -15.87 -17.43 26.40
CA MET A 672 -15.06 -18.66 26.46
C MET A 672 -14.11 -18.78 27.68
N MET A 673 -14.33 -18.00 28.75
CA MET A 673 -13.53 -18.09 29.97
C MET A 673 -13.64 -19.47 30.67
N HIS A 674 -14.79 -20.11 30.55
CA HIS A 674 -15.10 -21.39 31.20
C HIS A 674 -15.38 -22.51 30.18
N SER A 675 -14.85 -22.39 28.95
CA SER A 675 -15.04 -23.43 27.91
C SER A 675 -14.20 -24.68 28.14
N HIS A 676 -13.25 -24.66 29.09
CA HIS A 676 -12.28 -25.73 29.35
C HIS A 676 -11.44 -26.11 28.11
N ASP A 677 -11.33 -25.20 27.14
CA ASP A 677 -10.47 -25.30 25.96
C ASP A 677 -9.64 -24.03 25.78
N TYR A 678 -8.78 -24.00 24.75
CA TYR A 678 -7.92 -22.86 24.41
C TYR A 678 -8.50 -21.95 23.32
N SER A 679 -9.75 -22.16 22.92
CA SER A 679 -10.40 -21.40 21.85
C SER A 679 -10.75 -19.98 22.29
N PHE A 680 -10.59 -18.98 21.43
CA PHE A 680 -10.94 -17.58 21.71
C PHE A 680 -12.17 -17.14 20.91
N SER A 681 -12.98 -16.23 21.47
CA SER A 681 -14.08 -15.57 20.76
C SER A 681 -14.24 -14.14 21.24
N LEU A 682 -14.28 -13.20 20.30
CA LEU A 682 -14.36 -11.76 20.54
C LEU A 682 -15.54 -11.10 19.83
N SER A 683 -16.19 -11.80 18.88
CA SER A 683 -17.37 -11.27 18.18
C SER A 683 -18.51 -10.90 19.12
N GLY A 684 -18.77 -11.72 20.16
CA GLY A 684 -19.78 -11.45 21.18
C GLY A 684 -19.43 -10.25 22.08
N LEU A 685 -18.13 -10.04 22.34
CA LEU A 685 -17.64 -8.89 23.10
C LEU A 685 -17.88 -7.59 22.33
N LYS A 686 -17.59 -7.58 21.03
CA LYS A 686 -17.92 -6.45 20.14
C LYS A 686 -19.41 -6.10 20.19
N THR A 687 -20.28 -7.10 20.07
CA THR A 687 -21.74 -6.87 20.14
C THR A 687 -22.14 -6.26 21.48
N ALA A 688 -21.58 -6.74 22.59
CA ALA A 688 -21.85 -6.17 23.91
C ALA A 688 -21.42 -4.69 24.03
N VAL A 689 -20.28 -4.32 23.44
CA VAL A 689 -19.83 -2.93 23.38
C VAL A 689 -20.79 -2.07 22.56
N ILE A 690 -21.19 -2.52 21.36
CA ILE A 690 -22.14 -1.79 20.51
C ILE A 690 -23.50 -1.62 21.20
N THR A 691 -24.03 -2.69 21.81
CA THR A 691 -25.29 -2.63 22.56
C THR A 691 -25.22 -1.66 23.74
N TYR A 692 -24.09 -1.60 24.45
CA TYR A 692 -23.87 -0.62 25.50
C TYR A 692 -23.90 0.82 24.96
N ILE A 693 -23.18 1.08 23.87
CA ILE A 693 -23.14 2.40 23.20
C ILE A 693 -24.56 2.85 22.78
N GLU A 694 -25.30 1.98 22.10
CA GLU A 694 -26.67 2.26 21.68
C GLU A 694 -27.62 2.49 22.86
N GLY A 695 -27.43 1.74 23.95
CA GLY A 695 -28.21 1.88 25.18
C GLY A 695 -28.01 3.23 25.86
N GLU A 696 -26.76 3.68 26.02
CA GLU A 696 -26.43 4.98 26.59
C GLU A 696 -26.94 6.13 25.71
N ASN A 697 -26.74 6.03 24.39
CA ASN A 697 -27.24 7.01 23.42
C ASN A 697 -28.76 7.13 23.45
N ARG A 698 -29.49 6.00 23.47
CA ARG A 698 -30.96 5.99 23.59
C ARG A 698 -31.44 6.60 24.90
N ALA A 699 -30.64 6.50 25.95
CA ALA A 699 -30.93 7.09 27.25
C ALA A 699 -30.45 8.55 27.38
N GLY A 700 -29.86 9.14 26.32
CA GLY A 700 -29.36 10.51 26.31
C GLY A 700 -28.18 10.76 27.27
N ARG A 701 -27.42 9.71 27.63
CA ARG A 701 -26.28 9.83 28.56
C ARG A 701 -24.95 9.86 27.79
N PRO A 702 -24.00 10.72 28.20
CA PRO A 702 -22.67 10.72 27.62
C PRO A 702 -21.92 9.44 28.00
N ILE A 703 -21.21 8.87 27.02
CA ILE A 703 -20.37 7.68 27.22
C ILE A 703 -18.99 8.13 27.72
N ASN A 704 -18.57 7.63 28.87
CA ASN A 704 -17.18 7.81 29.32
C ASN A 704 -16.26 6.88 28.49
N LEU A 705 -15.68 7.44 27.43
CA LEU A 705 -14.81 6.71 26.49
C LEU A 705 -13.61 6.03 27.19
N PRO A 706 -12.88 6.69 28.11
CA PRO A 706 -11.85 6.03 28.91
C PRO A 706 -12.36 4.78 29.66
N ASP A 707 -13.48 4.88 30.36
CA ASP A 707 -14.05 3.77 31.15
C ASP A 707 -14.51 2.60 30.27
N LEU A 708 -15.11 2.90 29.11
CA LEU A 708 -15.49 1.91 28.11
C LEU A 708 -14.25 1.22 27.54
N ALA A 709 -13.25 1.98 27.09
CA ALA A 709 -12.01 1.44 26.57
C ALA A 709 -11.30 0.56 27.60
N ALA A 710 -11.21 1.01 28.86
CA ALA A 710 -10.60 0.26 29.95
C ALA A 710 -11.35 -1.03 30.29
N SER A 711 -12.68 -0.98 30.29
CA SER A 711 -13.52 -2.15 30.58
C SER A 711 -13.47 -3.18 29.45
N PHE A 712 -13.45 -2.72 28.19
CA PHE A 712 -13.30 -3.58 27.00
C PHE A 712 -11.91 -4.23 26.96
N GLU A 713 -10.84 -3.44 27.09
CA GLU A 713 -9.46 -3.91 27.10
C GLU A 713 -9.23 -4.94 28.21
N ALA A 714 -9.78 -4.69 29.42
CA ALA A 714 -9.72 -5.65 30.50
C ALA A 714 -10.46 -6.97 30.20
N ALA A 715 -11.63 -6.92 29.55
CA ALA A 715 -12.36 -8.13 29.18
C ALA A 715 -11.57 -9.01 28.19
N VAL A 716 -10.87 -8.40 27.24
CA VAL A 716 -9.96 -9.11 26.32
C VAL A 716 -8.78 -9.70 27.09
N ILE A 717 -8.06 -8.89 27.85
CA ILE A 717 -6.84 -9.30 28.57
C ILE A 717 -7.14 -10.42 29.57
N ASP A 718 -8.26 -10.34 30.29
CA ASP A 718 -8.64 -11.35 31.30
C ASP A 718 -8.72 -12.76 30.68
N VAL A 719 -9.34 -12.89 29.50
CA VAL A 719 -9.47 -14.19 28.79
C VAL A 719 -8.12 -14.66 28.26
N GLN A 720 -7.32 -13.76 27.66
CA GLN A 720 -6.00 -14.12 27.14
C GLN A 720 -5.09 -14.65 28.24
N VAL A 721 -5.02 -13.95 29.37
CA VAL A 721 -4.18 -14.33 30.50
C VAL A 721 -4.66 -15.63 31.14
N ALA A 722 -5.97 -15.82 31.31
CA ALA A 722 -6.49 -17.04 31.93
C ALA A 722 -6.18 -18.31 31.10
N LYS A 723 -6.36 -18.25 29.79
CA LYS A 723 -6.05 -19.38 28.90
C LYS A 723 -4.54 -19.62 28.80
N ALA A 724 -3.73 -18.56 28.76
CA ALA A 724 -2.27 -18.68 28.78
C ALA A 724 -1.73 -19.31 30.07
N VAL A 725 -2.31 -18.97 31.22
CA VAL A 725 -1.96 -19.58 32.51
C VAL A 725 -2.22 -21.08 32.49
N THR A 726 -3.41 -21.48 32.02
CA THR A 726 -3.79 -22.90 31.90
C THR A 726 -2.79 -23.64 31.00
N ALA A 727 -2.42 -23.04 29.86
CA ALA A 727 -1.45 -23.62 28.93
C ALA A 727 -0.07 -23.82 29.59
N VAL A 728 0.42 -22.83 30.35
CA VAL A 728 1.70 -22.92 31.05
C VAL A 728 1.67 -23.93 32.19
N GLU A 729 0.57 -24.02 32.94
CA GLU A 729 0.37 -25.03 34.00
C GLU A 729 0.36 -26.46 33.43
N GLU A 730 -0.33 -26.70 32.31
CA GLU A 730 -0.43 -28.02 31.69
C GLU A 730 0.87 -28.45 30.98
N THR A 731 1.58 -27.51 30.37
CA THR A 731 2.84 -27.81 29.65
C THR A 731 4.07 -27.84 30.57
N GLY A 732 4.02 -27.15 31.72
CA GLY A 732 5.11 -27.10 32.68
C GLY A 732 6.33 -26.28 32.22
N VAL A 733 6.15 -25.39 31.23
CA VAL A 733 7.25 -24.56 30.69
C VAL A 733 7.70 -23.46 31.66
N SER A 734 8.98 -23.10 31.60
CA SER A 734 9.57 -22.00 32.38
C SER A 734 9.52 -20.64 31.68
N ASP A 735 9.14 -20.64 30.40
CA ASP A 735 9.23 -19.48 29.52
C ASP A 735 7.90 -19.26 28.78
N PHE A 736 7.50 -18.00 28.70
CA PHE A 736 6.30 -17.55 27.99
C PHE A 736 6.63 -16.34 27.10
N CYS A 737 6.23 -16.41 25.84
CA CYS A 737 6.50 -15.37 24.85
C CYS A 737 5.22 -14.71 24.35
N VAL A 738 5.33 -13.47 23.89
CA VAL A 738 4.22 -12.76 23.23
C VAL A 738 4.71 -12.27 21.87
N GLY A 739 3.93 -12.46 20.81
CA GLY A 739 4.24 -11.97 19.46
C GLY A 739 3.01 -11.34 18.80
N GLY A 740 3.20 -10.62 17.70
CA GLY A 740 2.14 -9.91 16.99
C GLY A 740 1.92 -8.46 17.47
N GLY A 741 1.25 -7.65 16.64
CA GLY A 741 1.08 -6.21 16.90
C GLY A 741 0.38 -5.87 18.22
N VAL A 742 -0.50 -6.72 18.74
CA VAL A 742 -1.17 -6.50 20.03
C VAL A 742 -0.21 -6.72 21.20
N ALA A 743 0.91 -7.40 20.99
CA ALA A 743 1.99 -7.49 21.96
C ALA A 743 2.53 -6.11 22.36
N ALA A 744 2.29 -5.05 21.57
CA ALA A 744 2.59 -3.65 21.92
C ALA A 744 1.75 -3.10 23.09
N ASN A 745 0.64 -3.73 23.44
CA ASN A 745 -0.29 -3.26 24.46
C ASN A 745 0.33 -3.29 25.87
N PRO A 746 0.50 -2.14 26.55
CA PRO A 746 1.18 -2.08 27.84
C PRO A 746 0.41 -2.81 28.95
N GLN A 747 -0.93 -2.79 28.94
CA GLN A 747 -1.73 -3.47 29.95
C GLN A 747 -1.65 -5.00 29.81
N LEU A 748 -1.64 -5.51 28.57
CA LEU A 748 -1.46 -6.93 28.29
C LEU A 748 -0.07 -7.42 28.75
N ARG A 749 0.99 -6.67 28.43
CA ARG A 749 2.37 -6.95 28.87
C ARG A 749 2.44 -7.06 30.40
N GLU A 750 1.88 -6.07 31.09
CA GLU A 750 1.90 -6.01 32.56
C GLU A 750 1.09 -7.16 33.16
N ALA A 751 -0.07 -7.49 32.59
CA ALA A 751 -0.90 -8.58 33.06
C ALA A 751 -0.18 -9.94 32.97
N TYR A 752 0.50 -10.22 31.84
CA TYR A 752 1.32 -11.42 31.70
C TYR A 752 2.49 -11.45 32.69
N ARG A 753 3.30 -10.38 32.75
CA ARG A 753 4.45 -10.29 33.67
C ARG A 753 4.05 -10.50 35.12
N LYS A 754 2.97 -9.85 35.56
CA LYS A 754 2.46 -9.97 36.93
C LYS A 754 1.96 -11.37 37.24
N ARG A 755 1.25 -12.01 36.30
CA ARG A 755 0.67 -13.34 36.51
C ARG A 755 1.76 -14.41 36.52
N PHE A 756 2.62 -14.44 35.51
CA PHE A 756 3.68 -15.43 35.36
C PHE A 756 4.86 -15.23 36.30
N GLY A 757 5.17 -13.98 36.69
CA GLY A 757 6.19 -13.70 37.71
C GLY A 757 5.88 -14.35 39.07
N ARG A 758 4.59 -14.57 39.39
CA ARG A 758 4.17 -15.31 40.59
C ARG A 758 4.33 -16.83 40.46
N MET A 759 4.44 -17.32 39.23
CA MET A 759 4.61 -18.74 38.89
C MET A 759 6.09 -19.10 38.65
N GLY A 760 7.01 -18.13 38.73
CA GLY A 760 8.42 -18.34 38.40
C GLY A 760 8.68 -18.50 36.89
N VAL A 761 7.73 -18.09 36.04
CA VAL A 761 7.81 -18.22 34.59
C VAL A 761 8.34 -16.90 34.00
N ARG A 762 9.39 -16.99 33.18
CA ARG A 762 9.99 -15.83 32.49
C ARG A 762 9.08 -15.39 31.34
N VAL A 763 8.74 -14.10 31.30
CA VAL A 763 7.92 -13.52 30.22
C VAL A 763 8.80 -12.70 29.30
N THR A 764 8.88 -13.11 28.04
CA THR A 764 9.55 -12.37 26.97
C THR A 764 8.53 -11.67 26.09
N VAL A 765 8.85 -10.43 25.73
CA VAL A 765 8.06 -9.62 24.80
C VAL A 765 9.05 -8.91 23.86
N PRO A 766 8.82 -8.91 22.54
CA PRO A 766 9.72 -8.26 21.60
C PRO A 766 9.84 -6.75 21.87
N PRO A 767 10.98 -6.14 21.48
CA PRO A 767 11.09 -4.69 21.42
C PRO A 767 9.97 -4.08 20.58
N MET A 768 9.51 -2.88 20.92
CA MET A 768 8.36 -2.23 20.25
C MET A 768 8.52 -2.14 18.73
N VAL A 769 9.74 -1.89 18.26
CA VAL A 769 10.10 -1.76 16.84
C VAL A 769 9.88 -3.04 16.03
N VAL A 770 9.76 -4.20 16.68
CA VAL A 770 9.52 -5.51 16.03
C VAL A 770 8.33 -6.26 16.61
N CYS A 771 7.40 -5.55 17.23
CA CYS A 771 6.09 -6.10 17.60
C CYS A 771 5.14 -6.16 16.40
N GLY A 772 5.16 -5.12 15.55
CA GLY A 772 4.38 -5.07 14.31
C GLY A 772 5.10 -5.78 13.16
N ASP A 773 4.49 -5.75 11.98
CA ASP A 773 5.05 -6.43 10.80
C ASP A 773 6.30 -5.68 10.29
N ASN A 774 7.39 -6.43 10.10
CA ASN A 774 8.69 -5.86 9.75
C ASN A 774 9.59 -6.89 9.05
N GLY A 775 10.61 -6.41 8.33
CA GLY A 775 11.55 -7.29 7.63
C GLY A 775 12.47 -8.06 8.59
N ALA A 776 12.85 -7.47 9.73
CA ALA A 776 13.83 -8.07 10.66
C ALA A 776 13.35 -9.41 11.23
N MET A 777 12.08 -9.53 11.60
CA MET A 777 11.51 -10.79 12.12
C MET A 777 11.54 -11.90 11.06
N ILE A 778 11.30 -11.54 9.80
CA ILE A 778 11.37 -12.45 8.64
C ILE A 778 12.82 -12.81 8.34
N ALA A 779 13.77 -11.89 8.55
CA ALA A 779 15.19 -12.11 8.32
C ALA A 779 15.76 -13.21 9.23
N VAL A 780 15.34 -13.26 10.49
CA VAL A 780 15.77 -14.31 11.43
C VAL A 780 15.36 -15.69 10.93
N VAL A 781 14.11 -15.84 10.47
CA VAL A 781 13.61 -17.10 9.91
C VAL A 781 14.29 -17.41 8.57
N ALA A 782 14.45 -16.42 7.69
CA ALA A 782 15.12 -16.59 6.40
C ALA A 782 16.58 -17.04 6.54
N LEU A 783 17.37 -16.43 7.44
CA LEU A 783 18.74 -16.85 7.71
C LEU A 783 18.82 -18.28 8.24
N ARG A 784 17.90 -18.63 9.14
CA ARG A 784 17.77 -19.98 9.71
C ARG A 784 17.43 -21.01 8.64
N ASN A 785 16.45 -20.72 7.80
CA ASN A 785 16.01 -21.58 6.70
C ASN A 785 17.10 -21.74 5.64
N TYR A 786 17.77 -20.65 5.25
CA TYR A 786 18.89 -20.67 4.33
C TYR A 786 20.02 -21.58 4.82
N ARG A 787 20.37 -21.50 6.12
CA ARG A 787 21.37 -22.38 6.74
C ARG A 787 20.97 -23.85 6.77
N ALA A 788 19.67 -24.12 6.89
CA ALA A 788 19.12 -25.47 6.87
C ALA A 788 18.90 -26.02 5.45
N GLY A 789 19.10 -25.21 4.41
CA GLY A 789 18.78 -25.59 3.04
C GLY A 789 17.28 -25.66 2.75
N VAL A 790 16.44 -25.00 3.56
CA VAL A 790 14.99 -24.86 3.30
C VAL A 790 14.81 -23.79 2.21
N LEU A 791 14.89 -24.23 0.96
CA LEU A 791 14.78 -23.37 -0.22
C LEU A 791 13.48 -23.67 -0.99
N ALA A 792 13.01 -22.70 -1.75
CA ALA A 792 11.95 -22.86 -2.73
C ALA A 792 12.48 -22.68 -4.14
N ASP A 793 11.81 -23.34 -5.09
CA ASP A 793 11.97 -23.05 -6.50
C ASP A 793 11.22 -21.76 -6.89
N LEU A 794 11.40 -21.32 -8.13
CA LEU A 794 10.71 -20.16 -8.69
C LEU A 794 9.21 -20.42 -8.96
N SER A 795 8.70 -21.62 -8.68
CA SER A 795 7.27 -21.95 -8.75
C SER A 795 6.52 -21.64 -7.45
N LEU A 796 7.22 -21.14 -6.41
CA LEU A 796 6.64 -20.72 -5.14
C LEU A 796 5.43 -19.77 -5.34
N ASP A 797 4.30 -20.16 -4.76
CA ASP A 797 3.09 -19.34 -4.72
C ASP A 797 2.78 -18.86 -3.30
N ALA A 798 1.97 -17.79 -3.21
CA ALA A 798 1.48 -17.27 -1.95
C ALA A 798 0.41 -18.21 -1.36
N ASN A 799 0.56 -18.58 -0.10
CA ASN A 799 -0.46 -19.35 0.63
C ASN A 799 -1.08 -18.49 1.74
N PRO A 800 -2.24 -17.85 1.50
CA PRO A 800 -2.87 -16.98 2.49
C PRO A 800 -3.27 -17.72 3.78
N ASN A 801 -3.42 -19.04 3.71
CA ASN A 801 -3.84 -19.91 4.82
C ASN A 801 -2.71 -20.80 5.33
N ALA A 802 -1.44 -20.44 5.09
CA ALA A 802 -0.30 -21.23 5.54
C ALA A 802 -0.36 -21.48 7.06
N HIS A 803 -0.26 -22.74 7.45
CA HIS A 803 -0.25 -23.12 8.86
C HIS A 803 1.12 -22.83 9.49
N LEU A 804 1.13 -22.48 10.78
CA LEU A 804 2.37 -22.28 11.52
C LEU A 804 3.23 -23.56 11.46
N GLY A 805 4.51 -23.41 11.12
CA GLY A 805 5.44 -24.53 10.91
C GLY A 805 5.66 -24.90 9.44
N CYS A 806 4.85 -24.39 8.50
CA CYS A 806 5.18 -24.47 7.08
C CYS A 806 6.51 -23.77 6.80
N TRP A 807 7.36 -24.39 5.98
CA TRP A 807 8.69 -23.86 5.61
C TRP A 807 9.60 -23.58 6.80
N SER A 808 9.48 -24.33 7.88
CA SER A 808 10.37 -24.18 9.04
C SER A 808 11.57 -25.12 8.97
N SER A 809 12.52 -24.91 9.87
CA SER A 809 13.70 -25.73 10.12
C SER A 809 13.66 -26.27 11.54
N ASP A 810 14.57 -27.17 11.92
CA ASP A 810 14.88 -27.57 13.31
C ASP A 810 16.15 -26.89 13.87
N LEU A 811 16.93 -26.18 13.05
CA LEU A 811 18.15 -25.49 13.48
C LEU A 811 17.87 -24.40 14.52
N ALA A 812 18.76 -24.16 15.46
CA ALA A 812 18.59 -23.02 16.36
C ALA A 812 18.72 -21.67 15.59
N PRO A 813 17.85 -20.68 15.85
CA PRO A 813 17.98 -19.35 15.26
C PRO A 813 19.23 -18.65 15.79
N VAL A 814 19.79 -17.75 14.98
CA VAL A 814 20.96 -16.94 15.35
C VAL A 814 20.58 -15.47 15.25
N VAL A 815 20.65 -14.79 16.39
CA VAL A 815 20.29 -13.38 16.56
C VAL A 815 21.36 -12.68 17.39
N SER A 816 21.84 -11.55 16.91
CA SER A 816 22.68 -10.64 17.68
C SER A 816 21.80 -9.69 18.49
N GLY A 817 22.27 -9.31 19.69
CA GLY A 817 21.57 -8.36 20.56
C GLY A 817 21.67 -6.89 20.12
N GLU A 818 22.39 -6.59 19.04
CA GLU A 818 22.61 -5.22 18.56
C GLU A 818 21.55 -4.81 17.52
N TRP A 819 20.84 -3.70 17.82
CA TRP A 819 19.90 -3.08 16.89
C TRP A 819 20.62 -2.04 16.02
N PRO A 820 20.28 -1.91 14.72
CA PRO A 820 20.77 -0.78 13.94
C PRO A 820 20.34 0.54 14.63
N ASN A 821 21.28 1.48 14.75
CA ASN A 821 20.99 2.82 15.26
C ASN A 821 19.93 3.47 14.35
N LYS A 822 18.87 4.00 14.96
CA LYS A 822 17.80 4.72 14.26
C LYS A 822 18.30 5.91 13.46
#